data_AF-A0A930TDX2-F1
#
_entry.id   AF-A0A930TDX2-F1
#
_cell.length_a   1.000
_cell.length_b   1.000
_cell.length_c   1.000
_cell.angle_alpha   90.00
_cell.angle_beta   90.00
_cell.angle_gamma   90.00
#
_symmetry.space_group_name_H-M   'P 1'
#
loop_
_entity.id
_entity.type
_entity.pdbx_description
1 polymer ?
#
loop_
_entity_poly.entity_id
_entity_poly.type
_entity_poly.pdbx_seq_one_letter_code
_entity_poly.pdbx_strand_id
1 'polypeptide(L)'
;MKNFLMTFLLCLLSLALIFPPVHAVTPPSNAQLIDVRTFGAKGDGINDDTKAIQEALDAAAQIVNSPNQISKVVYLPDGIYSVSDSLQWQSKRIILQGQSRDKTILKLKDNSPKFSSDKEPLPVITTFEGESTGQAFHNGIYDLTVDIGSGNPNAIGIRFLNNNSGGIRNVTIKSSDNDKVGNTGLALTRAWVGPALIRDVSIIGFDYGIQVRQPEYSIVFEHITLQNQRVAGIDNEGNIITFRDLKSHNSVPVIENINSDIGLVVVVDADFTGGAGDIPAIHNRRGFLYARNIKTSGYKSAIKDKETEIPGNTVEEYVSAQVYSLFPSPKHSLNLPVEETPDVGEDDLRNWASVTDFGANGTDDQDDADAIQKAIDSGKSTIYFPNGKYLISKTIRVRNNVKRIKGFFSSLQLLQPAMNAEGPVFRFEDGKSKTVVFEQFWGEYDRGAFYWFEQATPRTLVLKNLYLGWGKVYRNTVPGTLFIEDVTGYQSLLFDKQKVWARQLNVESATSPQIKNDGGSVWILGLKTEDEGTVVETTNNGKTEILGGLIYPAAKNIPKDRPAFINDNSQFSISTRTSIHQGGRYETFFQEKRGNEIKFLKSGDLPKIGERNIIPLYVGYEGSANAELTSGLDANKGNKKHCNLLTHFFGK
;
A
#
# COMPACT_ATOMS: atom_id res chain seq x y z
N MET A 1 -16.13 -36.48 34.32
CA MET A 1 -15.55 -35.16 34.67
C MET A 1 -14.02 -35.03 34.50
N LYS A 2 -13.28 -36.01 33.95
CA LYS A 2 -11.85 -35.85 33.62
C LYS A 2 -11.52 -35.75 32.12
N ASN A 3 -12.49 -36.00 31.24
CA ASN A 3 -12.28 -35.97 29.78
C ASN A 3 -12.86 -34.72 29.09
N PHE A 4 -13.42 -33.76 29.84
CA PHE A 4 -13.94 -32.50 29.27
C PHE A 4 -12.97 -31.32 29.45
N LEU A 5 -11.96 -31.46 30.31
CA LEU A 5 -10.97 -30.42 30.60
C LEU A 5 -9.77 -30.45 29.63
N MET A 6 -9.55 -31.57 28.94
CA MET A 6 -8.36 -31.76 28.09
C MET A 6 -8.58 -31.24 26.66
N THR A 7 -9.83 -31.11 26.21
CA THR A 7 -10.17 -30.53 24.90
C THR A 7 -10.22 -29.00 24.92
N PHE A 8 -10.39 -28.38 26.10
CA PHE A 8 -10.38 -26.92 26.24
C PHE A 8 -8.97 -26.33 26.38
N LEU A 9 -7.99 -27.14 26.80
CA LEU A 9 -6.58 -26.72 26.96
C LEU A 9 -5.78 -26.75 25.65
N LEU A 10 -6.28 -27.43 24.62
CA LEU A 10 -5.62 -27.55 23.30
C LEU A 10 -6.03 -26.46 22.29
N CYS A 11 -7.05 -25.64 22.59
CA CYS A 11 -7.43 -24.48 21.77
C CYS A 11 -6.76 -23.15 22.19
N LEU A 12 -5.97 -23.14 23.28
CA LEU A 12 -5.33 -21.92 23.82
C LEU A 12 -3.83 -21.81 23.52
N LEU A 13 -3.26 -22.72 22.71
CA LEU A 13 -1.80 -22.84 22.52
C LEU A 13 -1.34 -22.80 21.04
N SER A 14 -2.14 -22.28 20.12
CA SER A 14 -1.77 -22.08 18.71
C SER A 14 -1.79 -20.62 18.24
N LEU A 15 -1.53 -19.66 19.15
CA LEU A 15 -0.99 -18.34 18.78
C LEU A 15 0.50 -18.27 19.15
N ALA A 16 1.29 -19.18 18.59
CA ALA A 16 2.67 -18.82 18.33
C ALA A 16 2.62 -17.83 17.16
N LEU A 17 2.55 -16.54 17.49
CA LEU A 17 2.92 -15.47 16.57
C LEU A 17 4.32 -15.84 16.07
N ILE A 18 4.40 -16.34 14.84
CA ILE A 18 5.66 -16.39 14.10
C ILE A 18 5.99 -14.91 13.87
N PHE A 19 6.66 -14.29 14.83
CA PHE A 19 7.24 -12.99 14.60
C PHE A 19 8.25 -13.18 13.46
N PRO A 20 8.13 -12.44 12.35
CA PRO A 20 9.20 -12.40 11.37
C PRO A 20 10.51 -12.01 12.09
N PRO A 21 11.67 -12.50 11.63
CA PRO A 21 12.94 -12.29 12.30
C PRO A 21 13.15 -10.80 12.58
N VAL A 22 13.66 -10.52 13.79
CA VAL A 22 13.90 -9.18 14.34
C VAL A 22 14.60 -8.28 13.29
N HIS A 23 13.87 -7.30 12.75
CA HIS A 23 14.29 -6.33 11.74
C HIS A 23 15.38 -5.33 12.21
N ALA A 24 15.98 -5.53 13.38
CA ALA A 24 16.80 -4.54 14.04
C ALA A 24 18.30 -4.73 13.73
N VAL A 25 18.76 -4.23 12.58
CA VAL A 25 20.19 -3.95 12.39
C VAL A 25 20.41 -2.46 12.56
N THR A 26 21.29 -2.09 13.49
CA THR A 26 21.74 -0.70 13.65
C THR A 26 22.32 -0.23 12.31
N PRO A 27 21.82 0.88 11.74
CA PRO A 27 22.35 1.41 10.49
C PRO A 27 23.86 1.64 10.59
N PRO A 28 24.62 1.48 9.48
CA PRO A 28 26.03 1.85 9.45
C PRO A 28 26.23 3.29 9.94
N SER A 29 27.29 3.56 10.70
CA SER A 29 27.53 4.89 11.28
C SER A 29 27.69 5.99 10.23
N ASN A 30 28.09 5.66 9.01
CA ASN A 30 28.20 6.57 7.88
C ASN A 30 26.91 6.65 7.03
N ALA A 31 25.77 6.10 7.45
CA ALA A 31 24.53 6.12 6.67
C ALA A 31 23.90 7.51 6.49
N GLN A 32 24.41 8.53 7.20
CA GLN A 32 23.97 9.94 7.12
C GLN A 32 22.51 10.18 7.57
N LEU A 33 22.06 9.42 8.58
CA LEU A 33 20.76 9.59 9.23
C LEU A 33 20.84 10.68 10.32
N ILE A 34 19.70 11.28 10.67
CA ILE A 34 19.60 12.26 11.76
C ILE A 34 19.20 11.52 13.04
N ASP A 35 20.17 11.20 13.90
CA ASP A 35 19.91 10.53 15.18
C ASP A 35 19.37 11.53 16.22
N VAL A 36 18.19 11.28 16.77
CA VAL A 36 17.57 12.16 17.78
C VAL A 36 18.44 12.35 19.03
N ARG A 37 19.36 11.43 19.33
CA ARG A 37 20.29 11.55 20.46
C ARG A 37 21.29 12.69 20.29
N THR A 38 21.63 13.08 19.06
CA THR A 38 22.50 14.25 18.82
C THR A 38 21.82 15.57 19.18
N PHE A 39 20.50 15.56 19.29
CA PHE A 39 19.67 16.69 19.75
C PHE A 39 19.33 16.58 21.25
N GLY A 40 19.89 15.58 21.95
CA GLY A 40 19.77 15.43 23.40
C GLY A 40 18.68 14.46 23.87
N ALA A 41 17.95 13.81 22.95
CA ALA A 41 16.96 12.80 23.31
C ALA A 41 17.63 11.65 24.09
N LYS A 42 17.00 11.24 25.19
CA LYS A 42 17.55 10.21 26.11
C LYS A 42 17.03 8.83 25.78
N GLY A 43 15.75 8.70 25.43
CA GLY A 43 15.13 7.39 25.20
C GLY A 43 15.10 6.52 26.47
N ASP A 44 15.05 7.12 27.65
CA ASP A 44 15.09 6.44 28.96
C ASP A 44 13.71 6.25 29.63
N GLY A 45 12.65 6.78 29.02
CA GLY A 45 11.27 6.73 29.49
C GLY A 45 10.95 7.69 30.63
N ILE A 46 11.92 8.51 31.06
CA ILE A 46 11.81 9.41 32.21
C ILE A 46 11.89 10.86 31.75
N ASN A 47 12.94 11.19 30.98
CA ASN A 47 13.16 12.54 30.49
C ASN A 47 12.20 12.86 29.35
N ASP A 48 11.74 14.12 29.32
CA ASP A 48 10.91 14.60 28.21
C ASP A 48 11.77 14.81 26.97
N ASP A 49 11.59 13.95 25.98
CA ASP A 49 12.32 13.96 24.72
C ASP A 49 11.61 14.77 23.62
N THR A 50 10.45 15.38 23.91
CA THR A 50 9.63 16.09 22.90
C THR A 50 10.45 17.13 22.15
N LYS A 51 11.16 17.99 22.89
CA LYS A 51 11.95 19.08 22.29
C LYS A 51 13.07 18.54 21.41
N ALA A 52 13.82 17.55 21.90
CA ALA A 52 14.96 17.00 21.16
C ALA A 52 14.52 16.29 19.86
N ILE A 53 13.41 15.55 19.91
CA ILE A 53 12.87 14.88 18.72
C ILE A 53 12.30 15.91 17.74
N GLN A 54 11.61 16.94 18.23
CA GLN A 54 11.10 18.01 17.39
C GLN A 54 12.25 18.78 16.70
N GLU A 55 13.33 19.09 17.41
CA GLU A 55 14.51 19.74 16.82
C GLU A 55 15.17 18.88 15.73
N ALA A 56 15.19 17.55 15.89
CA ALA A 56 15.66 16.63 14.86
C ALA A 56 14.75 16.61 13.60
N LEU A 57 13.43 16.64 13.80
CA LEU A 57 12.44 16.77 12.72
C LEU A 57 12.57 18.11 12.00
N ASP A 58 12.77 19.21 12.73
CA ASP A 58 12.96 20.54 12.17
C ASP A 58 14.26 20.62 11.37
N ALA A 59 15.35 20.00 11.85
CA ALA A 59 16.60 19.89 11.11
C ALA A 59 16.43 19.10 9.81
N ALA A 60 15.67 17.99 9.84
CA ALA A 60 15.32 17.25 8.63
C ALA A 60 14.52 18.13 7.65
N ALA A 61 13.53 18.87 8.15
CA ALA A 61 12.72 19.80 7.37
C ALA A 61 13.57 20.89 6.69
N GLN A 62 14.57 21.43 7.38
CA GLN A 62 15.51 22.40 6.78
C GLN A 62 16.30 21.81 5.62
N ILE A 63 16.73 20.54 5.73
CA ILE A 63 17.52 19.88 4.68
C ILE A 63 16.65 19.52 3.47
N VAL A 64 15.46 18.95 3.66
CA VAL A 64 14.57 18.56 2.55
C VAL A 64 14.04 19.75 1.76
N ASN A 65 13.98 20.94 2.39
CA ASN A 65 13.59 22.20 1.74
C ASN A 65 14.77 22.98 1.16
N SER A 66 16.00 22.49 1.31
CA SER A 66 17.17 23.06 0.66
C SER A 66 17.14 22.84 -0.87
N PRO A 67 17.94 23.56 -1.67
CA PRO A 67 17.98 23.39 -3.12
C PRO A 67 18.26 21.94 -3.59
N ASN A 68 18.98 21.14 -2.78
CA ASN A 68 19.31 19.76 -3.13
C ASN A 68 18.17 18.77 -2.84
N GLN A 69 17.16 19.15 -2.04
CA GLN A 69 15.90 18.42 -1.81
C GLN A 69 15.99 16.92 -1.47
N ILE A 70 17.09 16.49 -0.84
CA ILE A 70 17.32 15.07 -0.50
C ILE A 70 16.43 14.65 0.67
N SER A 71 15.71 13.54 0.53
CA SER A 71 14.90 12.92 1.59
C SER A 71 15.73 12.62 2.84
N LYS A 72 15.14 12.74 4.02
CA LYS A 72 15.84 12.51 5.30
C LYS A 72 15.13 11.52 6.21
N VAL A 73 15.95 10.69 6.85
CA VAL A 73 15.52 9.78 7.92
C VAL A 73 15.89 10.40 9.27
N VAL A 74 14.88 10.62 10.10
CA VAL A 74 15.05 10.91 11.53
C VAL A 74 14.99 9.59 12.28
N TYR A 75 16.13 9.21 12.86
CA TYR A 75 16.36 7.90 13.43
C TYR A 75 16.23 7.91 14.95
N LEU A 76 15.45 6.97 15.48
CA LEU A 76 15.28 6.72 16.90
C LEU A 76 15.87 5.35 17.22
N PRO A 77 17.05 5.29 17.84
CA PRO A 77 17.57 4.05 18.41
C PRO A 77 16.58 3.35 19.35
N ASP A 78 16.87 2.10 19.73
CA ASP A 78 16.06 1.41 20.75
C ASP A 78 16.05 2.24 22.06
N GLY A 79 14.87 2.43 22.65
CA GLY A 79 14.63 3.29 23.80
C GLY A 79 13.16 3.66 23.97
N ILE A 80 12.80 4.16 25.16
CA ILE A 80 11.47 4.71 25.45
C ILE A 80 11.58 6.24 25.44
N TYR A 81 10.99 6.88 24.47
CA TYR A 81 11.02 8.32 24.30
C TYR A 81 9.75 8.94 24.87
N SER A 82 9.84 9.56 26.05
CA SER A 82 8.69 10.18 26.69
C SER A 82 8.40 11.53 26.03
N VAL A 83 7.18 11.73 25.54
CA VAL A 83 6.73 13.01 24.96
C VAL A 83 5.55 13.59 25.73
N SER A 84 5.45 14.91 25.79
CA SER A 84 4.35 15.64 26.45
C SER A 84 3.49 16.45 25.49
N ASP A 85 3.87 16.50 24.21
CA ASP A 85 3.20 17.28 23.17
C ASP A 85 3.23 16.55 21.82
N SER A 86 2.48 17.07 20.86
CA SER A 86 2.50 16.59 19.48
C SER A 86 3.88 16.81 18.83
N LEU A 87 4.35 15.81 18.09
CA LEU A 87 5.46 15.92 17.16
C LEU A 87 4.92 16.13 15.75
N GLN A 88 5.44 17.15 15.06
CA GLN A 88 4.91 17.56 13.77
C GLN A 88 5.98 18.13 12.84
N TRP A 89 5.73 18.04 11.55
CA TRP A 89 6.54 18.73 10.56
C TRP A 89 5.68 19.14 9.37
N GLN A 90 5.98 20.31 8.80
CA GLN A 90 5.34 20.84 7.60
C GLN A 90 6.25 20.62 6.39
N SER A 91 6.55 19.35 6.08
CA SER A 91 7.46 19.01 4.98
C SER A 91 7.16 17.61 4.41
N LYS A 92 7.60 17.41 3.18
CA LYS A 92 7.57 16.12 2.47
C LYS A 92 8.96 15.47 2.56
N ARG A 93 9.06 14.19 2.18
CA ARG A 93 10.32 13.43 2.11
C ARG A 93 11.03 13.23 3.47
N ILE A 94 10.26 13.18 4.56
CA ILE A 94 10.79 12.86 5.90
C ILE A 94 10.27 11.51 6.34
N ILE A 95 11.20 10.65 6.75
CA ILE A 95 10.93 9.32 7.30
C ILE A 95 11.30 9.34 8.78
N LEU A 96 10.33 9.12 9.67
CA LEU A 96 10.58 8.85 11.08
C LEU A 96 10.78 7.35 11.26
N GLN A 97 11.97 6.90 11.64
CA GLN A 97 12.29 5.48 11.70
C GLN A 97 12.87 5.09 13.06
N GLY A 98 12.24 4.12 13.71
CA GLY A 98 12.82 3.46 14.87
C GLY A 98 13.86 2.40 14.49
N GLN A 99 14.68 2.00 15.45
CA GLN A 99 15.58 0.86 15.30
C GLN A 99 14.80 -0.45 15.27
N SER A 100 13.72 -0.55 16.04
CA SER A 100 12.85 -1.71 16.04
C SER A 100 11.46 -1.37 16.58
N ARG A 101 10.43 -2.00 15.99
CA ARG A 101 9.04 -1.78 16.38
C ARG A 101 8.81 -1.92 17.88
N ASP A 102 9.35 -2.97 18.47
CA ASP A 102 9.00 -3.38 19.83
C ASP A 102 9.88 -2.74 20.92
N LYS A 103 10.99 -2.09 20.56
CA LYS A 103 11.92 -1.46 21.53
C LYS A 103 12.14 0.03 21.32
N THR A 104 11.83 0.58 20.13
CA THR A 104 11.70 2.03 19.95
C THR A 104 10.27 2.43 20.26
N ILE A 105 10.01 2.94 21.46
CA ILE A 105 8.68 3.29 21.94
C ILE A 105 8.59 4.79 22.13
N LEU A 106 7.79 5.46 21.32
CA LEU A 106 7.41 6.86 21.51
C LEU A 106 6.16 6.89 22.37
N LYS A 107 6.29 7.32 23.63
CA LYS A 107 5.22 7.26 24.63
C LYS A 107 4.78 8.66 25.05
N LEU A 108 3.52 9.00 24.77
CA LEU A 108 2.88 10.18 25.36
C LEU A 108 2.74 9.98 26.87
N LYS A 109 3.07 11.02 27.65
CA LYS A 109 2.91 11.00 29.10
C LYS A 109 1.45 10.80 29.49
N ASP A 110 1.24 10.03 30.55
CA ASP A 110 -0.09 9.79 31.09
C ASP A 110 -0.71 11.11 31.56
N ASN A 111 -2.03 11.26 31.38
CA ASN A 111 -2.80 12.47 31.76
C ASN A 111 -2.20 13.77 31.19
N SER A 112 -1.73 13.75 29.95
CA SER A 112 -1.18 14.94 29.29
C SER A 112 -2.28 15.97 29.06
N PRO A 113 -2.22 17.20 29.64
CA PRO A 113 -3.35 18.12 29.70
C PRO A 113 -4.01 18.46 28.35
N LYS A 114 -3.22 18.52 27.27
CA LYS A 114 -3.73 18.80 25.91
C LYS A 114 -4.57 17.65 25.34
N PHE A 115 -4.25 16.42 25.73
CA PHE A 115 -4.86 15.18 25.22
C PHE A 115 -5.98 14.66 26.11
N SER A 116 -6.20 15.31 27.27
CA SER A 116 -7.24 14.97 28.24
C SER A 116 -8.43 15.95 28.28
N SER A 117 -8.47 16.98 27.41
CA SER A 117 -9.49 18.05 27.46
C SER A 117 -10.38 18.11 26.20
N ASP A 118 -11.64 18.58 26.35
CA ASP A 118 -12.75 18.49 25.38
C ASP A 118 -12.65 19.37 24.11
N LYS A 119 -11.46 19.80 23.68
CA LYS A 119 -11.29 20.87 22.69
C LYS A 119 -11.02 20.46 21.24
N GLU A 120 -11.05 19.16 20.93
CA GLU A 120 -10.82 18.48 19.64
C GLU A 120 -9.71 17.42 19.78
N PRO A 121 -9.82 16.25 19.12
CA PRO A 121 -8.77 15.23 19.16
C PRO A 121 -7.43 15.69 18.58
N LEU A 122 -6.34 15.41 19.31
CA LEU A 122 -4.99 15.87 18.99
C LEU A 122 -4.06 14.68 18.72
N PRO A 123 -3.23 14.70 17.65
CA PRO A 123 -2.34 13.60 17.35
C PRO A 123 -1.02 13.67 18.12
N VAL A 124 -0.49 12.52 18.53
CA VAL A 124 0.88 12.42 19.05
C VAL A 124 1.89 12.67 17.93
N ILE A 125 1.62 12.15 16.73
CA ILE A 125 2.42 12.41 15.53
C ILE A 125 1.52 12.93 14.41
N THR A 126 1.86 14.04 13.77
CA THR A 126 1.20 14.53 12.55
C THR A 126 2.20 14.82 11.45
N THR A 127 1.94 14.29 10.25
CA THR A 127 2.81 14.50 9.07
C THR A 127 2.26 15.59 8.17
N PHE A 128 3.15 16.35 7.54
CA PHE A 128 2.82 17.42 6.59
C PHE A 128 1.79 18.43 7.16
N GLU A 129 1.97 18.89 8.40
CA GLU A 129 1.04 19.80 9.08
C GLU A 129 0.84 21.12 8.30
N GLY A 130 -0.36 21.72 8.38
CA GLY A 130 -0.70 22.96 7.65
C GLY A 130 -1.73 22.77 6.52
N GLU A 131 -1.66 23.56 5.46
CA GLU A 131 -2.54 23.40 4.30
C GLU A 131 -2.16 22.12 3.54
N SER A 132 -3.13 21.23 3.31
CA SER A 132 -2.91 20.09 2.42
C SER A 132 -2.69 20.62 1.01
N THR A 133 -1.77 20.04 0.23
CA THR A 133 -1.43 20.50 -1.15
C THR A 133 -1.56 19.41 -2.22
N GLY A 134 -1.78 18.16 -1.81
CA GLY A 134 -1.67 16.99 -2.69
C GLY A 134 -0.22 16.64 -3.00
N GLN A 135 0.74 17.24 -2.28
CA GLN A 135 2.17 17.10 -2.51
C GLN A 135 2.95 16.67 -1.27
N ALA A 136 2.30 15.97 -0.33
CA ALA A 136 2.94 15.37 0.85
C ALA A 136 3.75 14.11 0.49
N PHE A 137 4.62 14.21 -0.51
CA PHE A 137 5.31 13.05 -1.09
C PHE A 137 6.30 12.40 -0.13
N HIS A 138 6.36 11.07 -0.15
CA HIS A 138 7.46 10.29 0.41
C HIS A 138 7.65 10.47 1.92
N ASN A 139 6.57 10.72 2.66
CA ASN A 139 6.61 10.74 4.12
C ASN A 139 6.47 9.30 4.65
N GLY A 140 7.19 8.99 5.74
CA GLY A 140 7.26 7.64 6.29
C GLY A 140 7.26 7.58 7.80
N ILE A 141 6.64 6.55 8.38
CA ILE A 141 6.82 6.18 9.80
C ILE A 141 7.06 4.68 9.89
N TYR A 142 8.28 4.28 10.27
CA TYR A 142 8.73 2.89 10.22
C TYR A 142 9.27 2.40 11.56
N ASP A 143 9.08 1.10 11.83
CA ASP A 143 9.84 0.34 12.83
C ASP A 143 9.79 0.92 14.26
N LEU A 144 8.61 1.38 14.72
CA LEU A 144 8.45 1.93 16.06
C LEU A 144 7.06 1.63 16.67
N THR A 145 6.93 1.83 17.96
CA THR A 145 5.64 1.84 18.67
C THR A 145 5.28 3.27 19.06
N VAL A 146 4.04 3.68 18.77
CA VAL A 146 3.42 4.88 19.32
C VAL A 146 2.44 4.46 20.42
N ASP A 147 2.71 4.89 21.65
CA ASP A 147 1.88 4.62 22.83
C ASP A 147 1.28 5.93 23.34
N ILE A 148 -0.05 6.06 23.35
CA ILE A 148 -0.71 7.27 23.83
C ILE A 148 -0.78 7.36 25.36
N GLY A 149 -0.23 6.40 26.10
CA GLY A 149 -0.30 6.37 27.57
C GLY A 149 -1.71 6.15 28.10
N SER A 150 -1.91 6.45 29.37
CA SER A 150 -3.20 6.35 30.08
C SER A 150 -3.81 7.73 30.36
N GLY A 151 -5.13 7.81 30.43
CA GLY A 151 -5.83 9.08 30.74
C GLY A 151 -5.75 10.14 29.63
N ASN A 152 -5.54 9.73 28.37
CA ASN A 152 -5.46 10.60 27.20
C ASN A 152 -6.61 10.30 26.19
N PRO A 153 -7.89 10.46 26.58
CA PRO A 153 -9.05 10.05 25.77
C PRO A 153 -9.15 10.73 24.41
N ASN A 154 -8.63 11.95 24.27
CA ASN A 154 -8.70 12.71 23.02
C ASN A 154 -7.46 12.53 22.15
N ALA A 155 -6.53 11.64 22.53
CA ALA A 155 -5.34 11.39 21.73
C ALA A 155 -5.66 10.61 20.45
N ILE A 156 -5.12 11.12 19.35
CA ILE A 156 -4.92 10.37 18.12
C ILE A 156 -3.48 9.83 18.17
N GLY A 157 -3.26 8.55 17.86
CA GLY A 157 -1.90 8.01 17.79
C GLY A 157 -1.09 8.70 16.68
N ILE A 158 -1.53 8.52 15.44
CA ILE A 158 -0.89 9.11 14.25
C ILE A 158 -1.95 9.77 13.38
N ARG A 159 -1.73 11.02 12.98
CA ARG A 159 -2.43 11.67 11.88
C ARG A 159 -1.51 11.72 10.67
N PHE A 160 -1.83 10.92 9.64
CA PHE A 160 -0.93 10.70 8.52
C PHE A 160 -1.47 11.38 7.26
N LEU A 161 -0.59 12.12 6.58
CA LEU A 161 -0.82 12.69 5.27
C LEU A 161 0.37 12.36 4.37
N ASN A 162 0.06 11.68 3.27
CA ASN A 162 1.01 11.28 2.24
C ASN A 162 0.37 11.44 0.86
N ASN A 163 1.20 11.64 -0.16
CA ASN A 163 0.81 11.57 -1.56
C ASN A 163 1.85 10.75 -2.36
N ASN A 164 1.41 10.12 -3.46
CA ASN A 164 2.21 9.39 -4.45
C ASN A 164 2.95 8.14 -3.94
N SER A 165 3.99 8.32 -3.12
CA SER A 165 4.77 7.24 -2.47
C SER A 165 4.97 7.59 -1.00
N GLY A 166 5.15 6.62 -0.13
CA GLY A 166 5.27 6.78 1.31
C GLY A 166 4.21 5.99 2.08
N GLY A 167 4.37 5.94 3.39
CA GLY A 167 3.51 5.08 4.20
C GLY A 167 3.96 4.80 5.62
N ILE A 168 3.28 3.83 6.24
CA ILE A 168 3.60 3.32 7.58
C ILE A 168 3.97 1.84 7.45
N ARG A 169 5.07 1.41 8.08
CA ARG A 169 5.60 0.03 8.00
C ARG A 169 6.01 -0.47 9.36
N ASN A 170 5.55 -1.66 9.74
CA ASN A 170 6.01 -2.34 10.95
C ASN A 170 5.86 -1.44 12.20
N VAL A 171 4.66 -0.93 12.43
CA VAL A 171 4.35 0.00 13.51
C VAL A 171 3.25 -0.56 14.41
N THR A 172 3.41 -0.36 15.72
CA THR A 172 2.32 -0.55 16.68
C THR A 172 1.79 0.81 17.13
N ILE A 173 0.48 1.00 17.11
CA ILE A 173 -0.19 2.16 17.70
C ILE A 173 -1.07 1.65 18.84
N LYS A 174 -0.87 2.12 20.06
CA LYS A 174 -1.61 1.57 21.21
C LYS A 174 -2.01 2.61 22.24
N SER A 175 -3.08 2.29 22.96
CA SER A 175 -3.40 2.88 24.25
C SER A 175 -2.97 1.93 25.37
N SER A 176 -2.14 2.43 26.29
CA SER A 176 -1.77 1.71 27.52
C SER A 176 -2.79 1.89 28.64
N ASP A 177 -3.87 2.66 28.40
CA ASP A 177 -4.99 2.77 29.33
C ASP A 177 -5.64 1.41 29.60
N ASN A 178 -6.11 1.18 30.84
CA ASN A 178 -6.72 -0.10 31.21
C ASN A 178 -7.94 -0.40 30.35
N ASP A 179 -8.79 0.61 30.13
CA ASP A 179 -10.02 0.54 29.33
C ASP A 179 -9.74 0.81 27.84
N LYS A 180 -8.45 0.88 27.48
CA LYS A 180 -7.94 1.08 26.12
C LYS A 180 -8.47 2.35 25.47
N VAL A 181 -8.73 3.35 26.29
CA VAL A 181 -9.30 4.65 25.92
C VAL A 181 -8.32 5.46 25.06
N GLY A 182 -8.85 6.14 24.05
CA GLY A 182 -8.15 7.00 23.09
C GLY A 182 -9.11 7.31 21.93
N ASN A 183 -8.86 8.35 21.14
CA ASN A 183 -9.81 8.74 20.11
C ASN A 183 -9.65 7.87 18.85
N THR A 184 -8.50 7.97 18.19
CA THR A 184 -8.24 7.25 16.93
C THR A 184 -6.80 6.75 16.88
N GLY A 185 -6.58 5.49 16.51
CA GLY A 185 -5.23 4.97 16.31
C GLY A 185 -4.52 5.67 15.14
N LEU A 186 -5.07 5.49 13.93
CA LEU A 186 -4.57 6.10 12.70
C LEU A 186 -5.64 6.97 12.04
N ALA A 187 -5.39 8.29 11.98
CA ALA A 187 -6.26 9.26 11.33
C ALA A 187 -5.72 9.65 9.96
N LEU A 188 -6.44 9.28 8.90
CA LEU A 188 -6.26 9.68 7.50
C LEU A 188 -7.40 10.62 7.12
N THR A 189 -7.53 11.71 7.88
CA THR A 189 -8.74 12.56 7.88
C THR A 189 -8.54 13.92 7.21
N ARG A 190 -7.30 14.30 6.89
CA ARG A 190 -6.97 15.56 6.21
C ARG A 190 -7.23 15.47 4.72
N ALA A 191 -7.44 16.63 4.09
CA ALA A 191 -7.67 16.75 2.65
C ALA A 191 -6.56 16.06 1.85
N TRP A 192 -6.98 15.37 0.78
CA TRP A 192 -6.10 14.83 -0.26
C TRP A 192 -5.13 13.76 0.26
N VAL A 193 -5.60 12.90 1.17
CA VAL A 193 -4.78 11.81 1.69
C VAL A 193 -4.64 10.67 0.68
N GLY A 194 -3.41 10.25 0.45
CA GLY A 194 -3.06 9.14 -0.41
C GLY A 194 -2.52 9.56 -1.80
N PRO A 195 -2.10 8.59 -2.61
CA PRO A 195 -1.98 7.18 -2.23
C PRO A 195 -0.88 6.94 -1.20
N ALA A 196 -1.03 5.86 -0.44
CA ALA A 196 -0.07 5.40 0.56
C ALA A 196 -0.22 3.89 0.76
N LEU A 197 0.88 3.22 1.08
CA LEU A 197 0.84 1.86 1.58
C LEU A 197 0.93 1.90 3.11
N ILE A 198 0.10 1.16 3.80
CA ILE A 198 0.13 0.98 5.26
C ILE A 198 0.24 -0.52 5.49
N ARG A 199 1.40 -0.99 5.96
CA ARG A 199 1.68 -2.42 6.01
C ARG A 199 2.29 -2.85 7.35
N ASP A 200 1.88 -4.01 7.84
CA ASP A 200 2.36 -4.59 9.11
C ASP A 200 2.10 -3.65 10.30
N VAL A 201 0.85 -3.20 10.43
CA VAL A 201 0.43 -2.25 11.47
C VAL A 201 -0.55 -2.90 12.44
N SER A 202 -0.25 -2.79 13.74
CA SER A 202 -1.13 -3.24 14.82
C SER A 202 -1.70 -2.05 15.58
N ILE A 203 -3.02 -1.99 15.76
CA ILE A 203 -3.71 -0.92 16.49
C ILE A 203 -4.50 -1.51 17.65
N ILE A 204 -4.14 -1.11 18.88
CA ILE A 204 -4.69 -1.68 20.11
C ILE A 204 -5.36 -0.56 20.94
N GLY A 205 -6.68 -0.69 21.14
CA GLY A 205 -7.50 0.31 21.82
C GLY A 205 -8.13 1.33 20.89
N PHE A 206 -8.40 2.51 21.43
CA PHE A 206 -9.07 3.65 20.78
C PHE A 206 -10.57 3.43 20.53
N ASP A 207 -11.33 4.52 20.36
CA ASP A 207 -12.70 4.45 19.87
C ASP A 207 -12.70 3.95 18.43
N TYR A 208 -11.81 4.49 17.59
CA TYR A 208 -11.61 4.08 16.21
C TYR A 208 -10.18 3.56 15.99
N GLY A 209 -10.03 2.41 15.34
CA GLY A 209 -8.72 1.93 14.95
C GLY A 209 -8.14 2.80 13.84
N ILE A 210 -8.87 2.91 12.73
CA ILE A 210 -8.50 3.71 11.56
C ILE A 210 -9.69 4.59 11.15
N GLN A 211 -9.48 5.89 11.02
CA GLN A 211 -10.44 6.79 10.38
C GLN A 211 -9.90 7.27 9.05
N VAL A 212 -10.71 7.15 8.00
CA VAL A 212 -10.38 7.65 6.65
C VAL A 212 -11.48 8.59 6.20
N ARG A 213 -11.08 9.75 5.69
CA ARG A 213 -11.98 10.75 5.11
C ARG A 213 -11.51 11.10 3.70
N GLN A 214 -12.31 11.94 3.05
CA GLN A 214 -12.05 12.54 1.74
C GLN A 214 -12.13 11.51 0.60
N PRO A 215 -12.54 11.91 -0.61
CA PRO A 215 -12.67 10.96 -1.70
C PRO A 215 -11.32 10.50 -2.23
N GLU A 216 -10.43 11.45 -2.50
CA GLU A 216 -9.12 11.23 -3.09
C GLU A 216 -8.07 10.82 -2.03
N TYR A 217 -7.05 10.01 -2.30
CA TYR A 217 -6.61 9.39 -3.57
C TYR A 217 -6.47 7.85 -3.52
N SER A 218 -7.24 7.17 -2.68
CA SER A 218 -7.10 5.75 -2.31
C SER A 218 -5.97 5.45 -1.33
N ILE A 219 -6.15 4.43 -0.48
CA ILE A 219 -5.13 3.95 0.48
C ILE A 219 -5.10 2.42 0.47
N VAL A 220 -3.89 1.85 0.48
CA VAL A 220 -3.66 0.40 0.54
C VAL A 220 -3.21 0.01 1.93
N PHE A 221 -3.82 -1.02 2.46
CA PHE A 221 -3.57 -1.61 3.75
C PHE A 221 -3.26 -3.10 3.59
N GLU A 222 -2.19 -3.60 4.20
CA GLU A 222 -1.86 -5.02 4.19
C GLU A 222 -1.27 -5.49 5.52
N HIS A 223 -1.67 -6.66 6.03
CA HIS A 223 -1.28 -7.15 7.35
C HIS A 223 -1.63 -6.18 8.47
N ILE A 224 -2.91 -5.84 8.56
CA ILE A 224 -3.43 -4.96 9.61
C ILE A 224 -4.06 -5.80 10.71
N THR A 225 -3.70 -5.50 11.95
CA THR A 225 -4.32 -6.12 13.13
C THR A 225 -5.00 -5.05 13.97
N LEU A 226 -6.30 -5.20 14.22
CA LEU A 226 -7.13 -4.30 15.02
C LEU A 226 -7.63 -5.03 16.27
N GLN A 227 -7.42 -4.44 17.45
CA GLN A 227 -7.84 -5.06 18.71
C GLN A 227 -8.40 -4.04 19.69
N ASN A 228 -9.50 -4.40 20.36
CA ASN A 228 -10.11 -3.64 21.46
C ASN A 228 -10.52 -2.19 21.10
N GLN A 229 -10.98 -1.96 19.88
CA GLN A 229 -11.66 -0.73 19.52
C GLN A 229 -13.01 -0.62 20.24
N ARG A 230 -13.40 0.61 20.60
CA ARG A 230 -14.60 0.86 21.43
C ARG A 230 -15.81 1.32 20.61
N VAL A 231 -15.62 1.77 19.38
CA VAL A 231 -16.70 2.20 18.46
C VAL A 231 -16.66 1.45 17.13
N ALA A 232 -15.52 1.43 16.44
CA ALA A 232 -15.34 0.64 15.22
C ALA A 232 -13.86 0.35 14.94
N GLY A 233 -13.57 -0.76 14.28
CA GLY A 233 -12.21 -1.04 13.78
C GLY A 233 -11.76 0.02 12.79
N ILE A 234 -12.54 0.22 11.73
CA ILE A 234 -12.29 1.15 10.62
C ILE A 234 -13.57 1.92 10.35
N ASP A 235 -13.42 3.22 10.15
CA ASP A 235 -14.48 4.13 9.80
C ASP A 235 -14.09 4.93 8.54
N ASN A 236 -14.75 4.63 7.42
CA ASN A 236 -14.46 5.21 6.11
C ASN A 236 -15.59 6.10 5.61
N GLU A 237 -15.25 7.33 5.23
CA GLU A 237 -16.18 8.29 4.66
C GLU A 237 -15.68 8.73 3.27
N GLY A 238 -16.14 8.04 2.24
CA GLY A 238 -15.98 8.44 0.83
C GLY A 238 -14.66 8.07 0.15
N ASN A 239 -13.63 7.62 0.87
CA ASN A 239 -12.36 7.21 0.26
C ASN A 239 -12.44 5.81 -0.37
N ILE A 240 -11.41 5.47 -1.14
CA ILE A 240 -11.17 4.13 -1.66
C ILE A 240 -10.15 3.45 -0.74
N ILE A 241 -10.57 2.47 0.04
CA ILE A 241 -9.68 1.76 0.96
C ILE A 241 -9.59 0.30 0.55
N THR A 242 -8.36 -0.20 0.48
CA THR A 242 -8.08 -1.55 0.00
C THR A 242 -7.30 -2.31 1.06
N PHE A 243 -7.83 -3.44 1.51
CA PHE A 243 -7.23 -4.29 2.54
C PHE A 243 -6.89 -5.66 1.99
N ARG A 244 -5.71 -6.17 2.35
CA ARG A 244 -5.42 -7.60 2.35
C ARG A 244 -4.88 -8.08 3.70
N ASP A 245 -5.27 -9.27 4.14
CA ASP A 245 -4.88 -9.81 5.46
C ASP A 245 -5.25 -8.85 6.60
N LEU A 246 -6.53 -8.45 6.64
CA LEU A 246 -7.10 -7.67 7.74
C LEU A 246 -7.57 -8.62 8.83
N LYS A 247 -7.01 -8.47 10.02
CA LYS A 247 -7.37 -9.21 11.23
C LYS A 247 -8.00 -8.27 12.24
N SER A 248 -9.14 -8.67 12.81
CA SER A 248 -9.82 -7.90 13.85
C SER A 248 -10.24 -8.78 15.00
N HIS A 249 -9.93 -8.36 16.22
CA HIS A 249 -10.44 -8.94 17.46
C HIS A 249 -11.16 -7.87 18.27
N ASN A 250 -12.47 -7.75 18.06
CA ASN A 250 -13.28 -6.63 18.53
C ASN A 250 -14.69 -7.06 18.89
N SER A 251 -15.32 -6.35 19.82
CA SER A 251 -16.76 -6.47 20.10
C SER A 251 -17.62 -5.52 19.26
N VAL A 252 -17.00 -4.65 18.48
CA VAL A 252 -17.62 -3.62 17.62
C VAL A 252 -17.49 -3.99 16.14
N PRO A 253 -18.21 -3.30 15.21
CA PRO A 253 -18.03 -3.52 13.79
C PRO A 253 -16.57 -3.32 13.38
N VAL A 254 -16.09 -4.16 12.46
CA VAL A 254 -14.73 -4.06 11.94
C VAL A 254 -14.61 -2.94 10.94
N ILE A 255 -15.58 -2.83 10.02
CA ILE A 255 -15.61 -1.78 8.99
C ILE A 255 -16.99 -1.14 8.96
N GLU A 256 -17.02 0.17 9.10
CA GLU A 256 -18.16 1.03 8.83
C GLU A 256 -17.84 1.89 7.59
N ASN A 257 -18.56 1.67 6.48
CA ASN A 257 -18.46 2.51 5.29
C ASN A 257 -19.67 3.46 5.24
N ILE A 258 -19.44 4.74 5.53
CA ILE A 258 -20.50 5.67 5.96
C ILE A 258 -20.58 6.94 5.12
N ASN A 259 -21.70 7.65 5.29
CA ASN A 259 -21.94 9.06 4.97
C ASN A 259 -21.63 9.55 3.54
N SER A 260 -21.25 8.66 2.61
CA SER A 260 -20.88 9.05 1.26
C SER A 260 -21.10 7.92 0.25
N ASP A 261 -21.81 8.21 -0.85
CA ASP A 261 -22.08 7.20 -1.88
C ASP A 261 -20.86 6.89 -2.76
N ILE A 262 -19.78 7.67 -2.68
CA ILE A 262 -18.57 7.50 -3.52
C ILE A 262 -17.51 6.59 -2.92
N GLY A 263 -17.65 6.18 -1.66
CA GLY A 263 -16.69 5.31 -0.98
C GLY A 263 -16.63 3.93 -1.64
N LEU A 264 -15.43 3.38 -1.80
CA LEU A 264 -15.22 2.02 -2.28
C LEU A 264 -14.32 1.28 -1.28
N VAL A 265 -14.86 0.24 -0.66
CA VAL A 265 -14.11 -0.64 0.22
C VAL A 265 -13.81 -1.94 -0.52
N VAL A 266 -12.52 -2.30 -0.59
CA VAL A 266 -12.05 -3.56 -1.15
C VAL A 266 -11.38 -4.34 -0.02
N VAL A 267 -11.85 -5.53 0.32
CA VAL A 267 -11.26 -6.37 1.37
C VAL A 267 -11.05 -7.78 0.84
N VAL A 268 -9.82 -8.27 0.92
CA VAL A 268 -9.47 -9.62 0.47
C VAL A 268 -8.69 -10.34 1.58
N ASP A 269 -8.99 -11.61 1.81
CA ASP A 269 -8.33 -12.45 2.82
C ASP A 269 -8.42 -11.83 4.23
N ALA A 270 -9.55 -11.96 4.92
CA ALA A 270 -9.76 -11.32 6.22
C ALA A 270 -10.36 -12.25 7.27
N ASP A 271 -9.97 -12.04 8.54
CA ASP A 271 -10.39 -12.84 9.69
C ASP A 271 -10.86 -11.92 10.84
N PHE A 272 -12.14 -12.01 11.19
CA PHE A 272 -12.79 -11.18 12.19
C PHE A 272 -13.34 -12.02 13.34
N THR A 273 -12.93 -11.72 14.56
CA THR A 273 -13.33 -12.47 15.76
C THR A 273 -13.79 -11.55 16.89
N GLY A 274 -14.53 -12.11 17.84
CA GLY A 274 -14.89 -11.45 19.10
C GLY A 274 -16.20 -10.66 19.09
N GLY A 275 -16.79 -10.40 17.91
CA GLY A 275 -17.92 -9.49 17.70
C GLY A 275 -19.06 -9.58 18.72
N ALA A 276 -19.86 -8.51 18.83
CA ALA A 276 -21.15 -8.63 19.49
C ALA A 276 -22.14 -9.38 18.57
N GLY A 277 -22.82 -10.39 19.11
CA GLY A 277 -23.63 -11.34 18.33
C GLY A 277 -24.85 -10.74 17.62
N ASP A 278 -25.13 -9.46 17.82
CA ASP A 278 -26.23 -8.70 17.26
C ASP A 278 -25.81 -7.68 16.18
N ILE A 279 -24.51 -7.56 15.89
CA ILE A 279 -23.96 -6.63 14.87
C ILE A 279 -23.26 -7.36 13.71
N PRO A 280 -23.25 -6.76 12.50
CA PRO A 280 -22.44 -7.27 11.39
C PRO A 280 -20.94 -6.95 11.58
N ALA A 281 -20.07 -7.75 10.97
CA ALA A 281 -18.63 -7.46 10.98
C ALA A 281 -18.28 -6.30 10.02
N ILE A 282 -18.80 -6.32 8.80
CA ILE A 282 -18.71 -5.23 7.82
C ILE A 282 -20.10 -4.64 7.64
N HIS A 283 -20.23 -3.33 7.84
CA HIS A 283 -21.44 -2.59 7.53
C HIS A 283 -21.17 -1.59 6.41
N ASN A 284 -21.61 -1.93 5.21
CA ASN A 284 -21.56 -1.04 4.06
C ASN A 284 -22.80 -0.15 4.04
N ARG A 285 -22.85 0.90 4.89
CA ARG A 285 -24.04 1.77 5.01
C ARG A 285 -24.29 2.59 3.75
N ARG A 286 -23.21 3.10 3.15
CA ARG A 286 -23.19 3.90 1.92
C ARG A 286 -22.05 3.44 1.03
N GLY A 287 -22.10 3.81 -0.25
CA GLY A 287 -21.04 3.47 -1.21
C GLY A 287 -21.03 1.99 -1.61
N PHE A 288 -19.83 1.49 -1.93
CA PHE A 288 -19.63 0.22 -2.59
C PHE A 288 -18.64 -0.67 -1.85
N LEU A 289 -18.85 -1.98 -1.94
CA LEU A 289 -18.04 -3.02 -1.32
C LEU A 289 -17.69 -4.09 -2.34
N TYR A 290 -16.41 -4.45 -2.37
CA TYR A 290 -15.89 -5.69 -2.90
C TYR A 290 -15.24 -6.48 -1.76
N ALA A 291 -15.68 -7.71 -1.51
CA ALA A 291 -15.16 -8.55 -0.44
C ALA A 291 -14.85 -9.96 -0.95
N ARG A 292 -13.70 -10.53 -0.61
CA ARG A 292 -13.29 -11.89 -1.00
C ARG A 292 -12.57 -12.60 0.15
N ASN A 293 -12.84 -13.88 0.36
CA ASN A 293 -12.23 -14.71 1.40
C ASN A 293 -12.33 -14.12 2.82
N ILE A 294 -13.55 -13.79 3.26
CA ILE A 294 -13.81 -13.26 4.60
C ILE A 294 -14.28 -14.38 5.52
N LYS A 295 -13.73 -14.45 6.72
CA LYS A 295 -14.18 -15.33 7.81
C LYS A 295 -14.52 -14.50 9.02
N THR A 296 -15.67 -14.78 9.64
CA THR A 296 -16.12 -14.08 10.84
C THR A 296 -16.57 -15.06 11.93
N SER A 297 -16.38 -14.67 13.19
CA SER A 297 -16.84 -15.39 14.37
C SER A 297 -17.24 -14.41 15.48
N GLY A 298 -18.37 -14.66 16.13
CA GLY A 298 -18.92 -13.76 17.16
C GLY A 298 -19.85 -12.66 16.62
N TYR A 299 -19.86 -12.41 15.32
CA TYR A 299 -20.77 -11.43 14.67
C TYR A 299 -22.10 -12.07 14.25
N LYS A 300 -23.14 -11.24 14.11
CA LYS A 300 -24.45 -11.64 13.57
C LYS A 300 -24.35 -12.12 12.11
N SER A 301 -23.51 -11.45 11.33
CA SER A 301 -23.22 -11.74 9.92
C SER A 301 -21.83 -11.23 9.54
N ALA A 302 -21.30 -11.72 8.42
CA ALA A 302 -20.09 -11.14 7.85
C ALA A 302 -20.34 -9.74 7.25
N ILE A 303 -21.43 -9.56 6.51
CA ILE A 303 -21.73 -8.33 5.77
C ILE A 303 -23.19 -7.94 5.98
N LYS A 304 -23.41 -6.67 6.31
CA LYS A 304 -24.66 -5.95 6.06
C LYS A 304 -24.42 -4.88 4.99
N ASP A 305 -25.04 -5.02 3.83
CA ASP A 305 -24.98 -4.03 2.76
C ASP A 305 -26.26 -3.18 2.77
N LYS A 306 -26.12 -1.91 3.13
CA LYS A 306 -27.23 -0.98 3.40
C LYS A 306 -28.20 -1.61 4.41
N GLU A 307 -29.44 -1.90 3.99
CA GLU A 307 -30.44 -2.54 4.84
C GLU A 307 -30.47 -4.07 4.72
N THR A 308 -29.69 -4.66 3.81
CA THR A 308 -29.70 -6.08 3.53
C THR A 308 -28.61 -6.82 4.32
N GLU A 309 -29.05 -7.71 5.19
CA GLU A 309 -28.17 -8.68 5.86
C GLU A 309 -27.78 -9.77 4.87
N ILE A 310 -26.48 -10.00 4.66
CA ILE A 310 -26.00 -11.09 3.82
C ILE A 310 -25.85 -12.34 4.71
N PRO A 311 -26.58 -13.44 4.44
CA PRO A 311 -26.54 -14.61 5.30
C PRO A 311 -25.15 -15.25 5.39
N GLY A 312 -24.77 -15.66 6.60
CA GLY A 312 -23.56 -16.44 6.85
C GLY A 312 -22.41 -15.64 7.45
N ASN A 313 -21.43 -16.39 7.95
CA ASN A 313 -20.23 -15.88 8.62
C ASN A 313 -18.96 -16.09 7.79
N THR A 314 -19.13 -16.49 6.53
CA THR A 314 -18.04 -16.66 5.57
C THR A 314 -18.47 -16.05 4.24
N VAL A 315 -17.56 -15.35 3.57
CA VAL A 315 -17.78 -14.75 2.26
C VAL A 315 -16.69 -15.25 1.32
N GLU A 316 -17.06 -16.05 0.32
CA GLU A 316 -16.14 -16.46 -0.74
C GLU A 316 -15.82 -15.25 -1.63
N GLU A 317 -16.83 -14.65 -2.26
CA GLU A 317 -16.72 -13.38 -2.97
C GLU A 317 -18.07 -12.65 -2.96
N TYR A 318 -18.06 -11.33 -2.77
CA TYR A 318 -19.24 -10.47 -2.73
C TYR A 318 -18.96 -9.12 -3.39
N VAL A 319 -19.93 -8.65 -4.17
CA VAL A 319 -19.90 -7.32 -4.80
C VAL A 319 -21.25 -6.64 -4.53
N SER A 320 -21.22 -5.43 -3.98
CA SER A 320 -22.42 -4.68 -3.59
C SER A 320 -23.20 -4.07 -4.78
N ALA A 321 -22.80 -4.37 -6.02
CA ALA A 321 -23.34 -3.80 -7.24
C ALA A 321 -23.17 -4.72 -8.44
N GLN A 322 -23.66 -4.28 -9.61
CA GLN A 322 -23.53 -4.98 -10.87
C GLN A 322 -22.06 -5.25 -11.24
N VAL A 323 -21.81 -6.47 -11.71
CA VAL A 323 -20.54 -6.89 -12.32
C VAL A 323 -20.58 -6.67 -13.83
N TYR A 324 -19.59 -5.93 -14.34
CA TYR A 324 -19.51 -5.53 -15.76
C TYR A 324 -18.62 -6.48 -16.57
N SER A 325 -19.01 -6.76 -17.81
CA SER A 325 -18.28 -7.62 -18.74
C SER A 325 -18.73 -7.34 -20.18
N LEU A 326 -17.82 -7.28 -21.15
CA LEU A 326 -18.14 -7.05 -22.58
C LEU A 326 -18.57 -8.30 -23.34
N PHE A 327 -18.09 -9.46 -22.88
CA PHE A 327 -18.41 -10.78 -23.42
C PHE A 327 -18.89 -11.69 -22.29
N PRO A 328 -19.53 -12.84 -22.59
CA PRO A 328 -19.85 -13.85 -21.59
C PRO A 328 -18.60 -14.20 -20.77
N SER A 329 -18.65 -13.92 -19.48
CA SER A 329 -17.55 -14.08 -18.53
C SER A 329 -18.12 -14.52 -17.19
N PRO A 330 -17.35 -15.24 -16.36
CA PRO A 330 -17.75 -15.49 -14.98
C PRO A 330 -17.96 -14.18 -14.24
N LYS A 331 -18.78 -14.19 -13.18
CA LYS A 331 -19.13 -12.98 -12.43
C LYS A 331 -18.24 -12.73 -11.20
N HIS A 332 -17.20 -13.53 -11.03
CA HIS A 332 -16.16 -13.38 -10.00
C HIS A 332 -14.85 -12.89 -10.61
N SER A 333 -14.02 -12.29 -9.77
CA SER A 333 -12.64 -11.91 -10.08
C SER A 333 -11.79 -13.07 -10.61
N LEU A 334 -10.61 -12.78 -11.18
CA LEU A 334 -9.67 -13.82 -11.62
C LEU A 334 -9.13 -14.66 -10.46
N ASN A 335 -9.13 -14.10 -9.26
CA ASN A 335 -8.61 -14.73 -8.05
C ASN A 335 -7.19 -15.25 -8.27
N LEU A 336 -6.32 -14.38 -8.78
CA LEU A 336 -4.92 -14.76 -9.03
C LEU A 336 -4.24 -15.06 -7.68
N PRO A 337 -3.34 -16.06 -7.64
CA PRO A 337 -2.57 -16.34 -6.43
C PRO A 337 -1.79 -15.09 -5.97
N VAL A 338 -1.86 -14.81 -4.68
CA VAL A 338 -1.13 -13.70 -4.07
C VAL A 338 0.10 -14.26 -3.37
N GLU A 339 1.28 -13.75 -3.72
CA GLU A 339 2.54 -14.09 -3.05
C GLU A 339 3.00 -12.95 -2.15
N GLU A 340 3.56 -13.30 -0.99
CA GLU A 340 4.24 -12.33 -0.12
C GLU A 340 5.51 -11.84 -0.77
N THR A 341 5.82 -10.55 -0.58
CA THR A 341 7.12 -10.01 -0.95
C THR A 341 8.21 -10.76 -0.18
N PRO A 342 9.17 -11.41 -0.85
CA PRO A 342 10.20 -12.18 -0.15
C PRO A 342 11.06 -11.29 0.73
N ASP A 343 11.18 -11.66 2.00
CA ASP A 343 12.17 -11.07 2.90
C ASP A 343 13.51 -11.80 2.75
N VAL A 344 14.57 -11.05 2.43
CA VAL A 344 15.94 -11.58 2.31
C VAL A 344 16.74 -11.45 3.62
N GLY A 345 16.10 -10.95 4.69
CA GLY A 345 16.70 -10.62 5.98
C GLY A 345 17.75 -9.52 5.88
N GLU A 346 18.14 -8.93 7.01
CA GLU A 346 19.33 -8.07 7.05
C GLU A 346 20.60 -8.92 7.19
N ASP A 347 21.66 -8.57 6.46
CA ASP A 347 22.97 -9.21 6.60
C ASP A 347 23.76 -8.62 7.77
N ASP A 348 24.68 -9.42 8.32
CA ASP A 348 25.77 -8.92 9.15
C ASP A 348 26.50 -7.76 8.43
N LEU A 349 26.78 -6.66 9.15
CA LEU A 349 27.43 -5.46 8.59
C LEU A 349 28.77 -5.75 7.90
N ARG A 350 29.47 -6.83 8.26
CA ARG A 350 30.70 -7.27 7.55
C ARG A 350 30.46 -7.67 6.10
N ASN A 351 29.22 -7.99 5.74
CA ASN A 351 28.79 -8.32 4.38
C ASN A 351 28.21 -7.11 3.63
N TRP A 352 28.32 -5.91 4.21
CA TRP A 352 27.92 -4.67 3.57
C TRP A 352 29.13 -3.98 2.91
N ALA A 353 28.89 -3.29 1.82
CA ALA A 353 29.83 -2.37 1.18
C ALA A 353 29.15 -1.01 1.00
N SER A 354 29.79 0.05 1.51
CA SER A 354 29.41 1.42 1.19
C SER A 354 29.94 1.77 -0.18
N VAL A 355 29.13 2.42 -1.03
CA VAL A 355 29.64 2.96 -2.31
C VAL A 355 30.75 3.99 -2.11
N THR A 356 30.78 4.68 -0.95
CA THR A 356 31.80 5.67 -0.60
C THR A 356 33.18 5.06 -0.38
N ASP A 357 33.25 3.79 0.02
CA ASP A 357 34.52 3.08 0.22
C ASP A 357 35.23 2.81 -1.13
N PHE A 358 34.50 2.98 -2.24
CA PHE A 358 34.97 2.78 -3.61
C PHE A 358 35.09 4.10 -4.40
N GLY A 359 34.89 5.25 -3.73
CA GLY A 359 35.10 6.58 -4.29
C GLY A 359 33.83 7.32 -4.73
N ALA A 360 32.64 6.78 -4.47
CA ALA A 360 31.40 7.54 -4.72
C ALA A 360 31.26 8.66 -3.67
N ASN A 361 30.71 9.80 -4.06
CA ASN A 361 30.53 10.92 -3.15
C ASN A 361 29.18 11.60 -3.34
N GLY A 362 28.22 11.26 -2.47
CA GLY A 362 26.87 11.82 -2.53
C GLY A 362 26.73 13.31 -2.17
N THR A 363 27.83 14.06 -2.07
CA THR A 363 27.86 15.49 -1.72
C THR A 363 28.52 16.37 -2.78
N ASP A 364 29.03 15.80 -3.87
CA ASP A 364 29.57 16.56 -5.00
C ASP A 364 28.80 16.28 -6.29
N ASP A 365 29.19 16.93 -7.38
CA ASP A 365 28.55 16.79 -8.69
C ASP A 365 29.39 15.91 -9.65
N GLN A 366 30.18 14.97 -9.11
CA GLN A 366 31.02 14.06 -9.90
C GLN A 366 30.29 12.76 -10.22
N ASP A 367 30.69 12.10 -11.32
CA ASP A 367 30.10 10.83 -11.73
C ASP A 367 30.53 9.67 -10.81
N ASP A 368 29.55 9.00 -10.20
CA ASP A 368 29.74 7.91 -9.24
C ASP A 368 29.66 6.52 -9.87
N ALA A 369 29.33 6.42 -11.17
CA ALA A 369 28.95 5.14 -11.77
C ALA A 369 30.04 4.05 -11.63
N ASP A 370 31.32 4.41 -11.77
CA ASP A 370 32.43 3.47 -11.60
C ASP A 370 32.62 3.01 -10.16
N ALA A 371 32.44 3.92 -9.19
CA ALA A 371 32.55 3.58 -7.78
C ALA A 371 31.41 2.66 -7.34
N ILE A 372 30.18 2.95 -7.79
CA ILE A 372 29.01 2.10 -7.55
C ILE A 372 29.23 0.70 -8.14
N GLN A 373 29.74 0.61 -9.37
CA GLN A 373 30.02 -0.70 -10.00
C GLN A 373 31.09 -1.47 -9.23
N LYS A 374 32.16 -0.81 -8.75
CA LYS A 374 33.19 -1.44 -7.92
C LYS A 374 32.63 -1.96 -6.59
N ALA A 375 31.71 -1.22 -5.96
CA ALA A 375 31.05 -1.66 -4.73
C ALA A 375 30.25 -2.95 -4.96
N ILE A 376 29.47 -3.01 -6.05
CA ILE A 376 28.74 -4.23 -6.46
C ILE A 376 29.69 -5.41 -6.71
N ASP A 377 30.85 -5.16 -7.30
CA ASP A 377 31.84 -6.18 -7.63
C ASP A 377 32.76 -6.56 -6.46
N SER A 378 32.59 -5.96 -5.28
CA SER A 378 33.40 -6.20 -4.08
C SER A 378 33.26 -7.60 -3.46
N GLY A 379 32.24 -8.36 -3.87
CA GLY A 379 31.88 -9.67 -3.30
C GLY A 379 30.95 -9.59 -2.08
N LYS A 380 30.60 -8.39 -1.62
CA LYS A 380 29.59 -8.16 -0.58
C LYS A 380 28.18 -8.46 -1.09
N SER A 381 27.28 -8.80 -0.17
CA SER A 381 25.89 -9.16 -0.50
C SER A 381 24.93 -7.98 -0.34
N THR A 382 25.26 -7.01 0.51
CA THR A 382 24.51 -5.75 0.64
C THR A 382 25.37 -4.59 0.17
N ILE A 383 24.89 -3.85 -0.81
CA ILE A 383 25.48 -2.58 -1.25
C ILE A 383 24.61 -1.46 -0.71
N TYR A 384 25.21 -0.45 -0.09
CA TYR A 384 24.43 0.68 0.43
C TYR A 384 25.02 2.03 0.06
N PHE A 385 24.12 3.00 0.01
CA PHE A 385 24.40 4.39 -0.30
C PHE A 385 24.14 5.20 0.97
N PRO A 386 25.17 5.73 1.64
CA PRO A 386 25.00 6.82 2.59
C PRO A 386 24.05 7.89 2.03
N ASN A 387 23.08 8.36 2.81
CA ASN A 387 22.08 9.31 2.32
C ASN A 387 22.74 10.54 1.67
N GLY A 388 22.55 10.69 0.37
CA GLY A 388 23.20 11.69 -0.47
C GLY A 388 22.60 11.71 -1.88
N LYS A 389 23.20 12.47 -2.79
CA LYS A 389 22.81 12.56 -4.21
C LYS A 389 23.92 11.98 -5.07
N TYR A 390 23.63 10.92 -5.82
CA TYR A 390 24.63 10.20 -6.61
C TYR A 390 24.35 10.33 -8.10
N LEU A 391 25.40 10.63 -8.87
CA LEU A 391 25.29 10.89 -10.30
C LEU A 391 25.76 9.68 -11.11
N ILE A 392 25.00 9.30 -12.14
CA ILE A 392 25.24 8.07 -12.91
C ILE A 392 25.33 8.39 -14.40
N SER A 393 26.50 8.20 -15.00
CA SER A 393 26.71 8.40 -16.45
C SER A 393 26.54 7.16 -17.33
N LYS A 394 26.44 5.96 -16.74
CA LYS A 394 26.39 4.68 -17.46
C LYS A 394 25.66 3.58 -16.67
N THR A 395 25.25 2.53 -17.38
CA THR A 395 24.59 1.36 -16.80
C THR A 395 25.42 0.72 -15.68
N ILE A 396 24.76 0.50 -14.55
CA ILE A 396 25.23 -0.26 -13.40
C ILE A 396 24.69 -1.69 -13.50
N ARG A 397 25.58 -2.69 -13.49
CA ARG A 397 25.24 -4.10 -13.59
C ARG A 397 25.20 -4.73 -12.21
N VAL A 398 24.00 -5.12 -11.77
CA VAL A 398 23.75 -5.78 -10.48
C VAL A 398 23.90 -7.29 -10.65
N ARG A 399 25.00 -7.85 -10.13
CA ARG A 399 25.44 -9.23 -10.41
C ARG A 399 26.14 -9.86 -9.20
N ASN A 400 26.80 -11.00 -9.41
CA ASN A 400 27.67 -11.64 -8.42
C ASN A 400 26.93 -11.99 -7.11
N ASN A 401 27.43 -11.56 -5.95
CA ASN A 401 26.89 -11.92 -4.64
C ASN A 401 25.77 -10.98 -4.15
N VAL A 402 25.45 -9.92 -4.90
CA VAL A 402 24.52 -8.89 -4.43
C VAL A 402 23.11 -9.46 -4.29
N LYS A 403 22.57 -9.32 -3.07
CA LYS A 403 21.19 -9.65 -2.69
C LYS A 403 20.37 -8.40 -2.33
N ARG A 404 21.00 -7.30 -1.93
CA ARG A 404 20.33 -6.06 -1.53
C ARG A 404 21.12 -4.82 -1.99
N ILE A 405 20.40 -3.83 -2.49
CA ILE A 405 20.87 -2.46 -2.73
C ILE A 405 19.98 -1.52 -1.93
N LYS A 406 20.56 -0.82 -0.94
CA LYS A 406 19.82 0.02 0.01
C LYS A 406 20.26 1.47 -0.09
N GLY A 407 19.32 2.36 -0.40
CA GLY A 407 19.62 3.76 -0.67
C GLY A 407 19.61 4.68 0.55
N PHE A 408 19.03 4.26 1.68
CA PHE A 408 18.75 5.18 2.80
C PHE A 408 18.07 6.49 2.33
N PHE A 409 17.16 6.36 1.35
CA PHE A 409 16.45 7.47 0.69
C PHE A 409 17.37 8.46 -0.04
N SER A 410 18.49 7.98 -0.58
CA SER A 410 19.39 8.74 -1.45
C SER A 410 18.70 9.14 -2.76
N SER A 411 19.17 10.25 -3.34
CA SER A 411 18.81 10.70 -4.67
C SER A 411 19.73 10.12 -5.74
N LEU A 412 19.18 9.78 -6.90
CA LEU A 412 19.88 9.33 -8.09
C LEU A 412 19.60 10.31 -9.23
N GLN A 413 20.65 10.85 -9.82
CA GLN A 413 20.58 11.71 -11.01
C GLN A 413 21.35 11.09 -12.17
N LEU A 414 20.80 11.15 -13.38
CA LEU A 414 21.49 10.69 -14.58
C LEU A 414 22.27 11.80 -15.27
N LEU A 415 23.45 11.43 -15.76
CA LEU A 415 24.26 12.24 -16.64
C LEU A 415 24.13 11.77 -18.09
N GLN A 416 24.53 12.63 -19.02
CA GLN A 416 24.77 12.20 -20.40
C GLN A 416 26.00 11.30 -20.47
N PRO A 417 26.03 10.27 -21.33
CA PRO A 417 24.98 9.92 -22.31
C PRO A 417 23.88 8.99 -21.77
N ALA A 418 23.99 8.45 -20.54
CA ALA A 418 23.01 7.50 -20.00
C ALA A 418 21.57 8.01 -20.04
N MET A 419 21.36 9.30 -19.75
CA MET A 419 20.02 9.91 -19.79
C MET A 419 19.33 9.75 -21.16
N ASN A 420 20.05 9.88 -22.27
CA ASN A 420 19.42 9.76 -23.59
C ASN A 420 19.56 8.37 -24.22
N ALA A 421 20.30 7.46 -23.59
CA ALA A 421 20.39 6.09 -24.06
C ALA A 421 19.07 5.35 -23.79
N GLU A 422 18.58 4.54 -24.73
CA GLU A 422 17.47 3.59 -24.46
C GLU A 422 17.90 2.38 -23.61
N GLY A 423 18.98 2.53 -22.85
CA GLY A 423 19.56 1.54 -21.97
C GLY A 423 19.04 1.64 -20.54
N PRO A 424 19.34 0.64 -19.69
CA PRO A 424 18.99 0.67 -18.29
C PRO A 424 20.00 1.46 -17.44
N VAL A 425 19.52 2.09 -16.37
CA VAL A 425 20.36 2.60 -15.27
C VAL A 425 20.89 1.43 -14.47
N PHE A 426 19.99 0.58 -13.95
CA PHE A 426 20.36 -0.67 -13.29
C PHE A 426 19.90 -1.86 -14.12
N ARG A 427 20.87 -2.68 -14.56
CA ARG A 427 20.62 -3.96 -15.21
C ARG A 427 20.87 -5.10 -14.21
N PHE A 428 19.85 -5.86 -13.89
CA PHE A 428 19.97 -7.04 -13.02
C PHE A 428 20.37 -8.26 -13.85
N GLU A 429 21.47 -8.88 -13.45
CA GLU A 429 22.06 -10.04 -14.13
C GLU A 429 22.09 -11.25 -13.18
N ASP A 430 22.52 -12.39 -13.73
CA ASP A 430 22.71 -13.60 -12.94
C ASP A 430 23.70 -13.38 -11.79
N GLY A 431 23.40 -14.07 -10.69
CA GLY A 431 24.12 -13.94 -9.43
C GLY A 431 23.77 -15.05 -8.46
N LYS A 432 24.42 -15.06 -7.30
CA LYS A 432 24.32 -16.13 -6.31
C LYS A 432 22.98 -16.16 -5.58
N SER A 433 22.43 -14.99 -5.24
CA SER A 433 21.17 -14.91 -4.50
C SER A 433 19.98 -15.10 -5.45
N LYS A 434 19.00 -15.92 -5.04
CA LYS A 434 17.75 -16.10 -5.81
C LYS A 434 16.89 -14.85 -5.87
N THR A 435 17.01 -13.96 -4.88
CA THR A 435 16.27 -12.70 -4.77
C THR A 435 17.22 -11.51 -4.69
N VAL A 436 16.87 -10.41 -5.35
CA VAL A 436 17.52 -9.10 -5.22
C VAL A 436 16.49 -8.08 -4.77
N VAL A 437 16.80 -7.33 -3.72
CA VAL A 437 16.01 -6.19 -3.25
C VAL A 437 16.71 -4.89 -3.62
N PHE A 438 15.99 -3.96 -4.25
CA PHE A 438 16.43 -2.59 -4.51
C PHE A 438 15.45 -1.64 -3.82
N GLU A 439 15.93 -0.84 -2.87
CA GLU A 439 15.04 -0.09 -2.00
C GLU A 439 15.55 1.28 -1.55
N GLN A 440 14.58 2.17 -1.23
CA GLN A 440 14.77 3.47 -0.60
C GLN A 440 15.58 4.45 -1.45
N PHE A 441 15.06 4.81 -2.63
CA PHE A 441 15.68 5.81 -3.52
C PHE A 441 14.66 6.80 -4.05
N TRP A 442 15.18 7.99 -4.35
CA TRP A 442 14.51 9.02 -5.14
C TRP A 442 15.26 9.19 -6.48
N GLY A 443 14.63 8.91 -7.60
CA GLY A 443 15.14 9.25 -8.93
C GLY A 443 14.75 10.67 -9.29
N GLU A 444 15.72 11.48 -9.69
CA GLU A 444 15.47 12.86 -10.13
C GLU A 444 14.66 12.92 -11.43
N TYR A 445 14.14 14.11 -11.73
CA TYR A 445 13.25 14.38 -12.85
C TYR A 445 13.98 14.48 -14.22
N ASP A 446 14.98 13.63 -14.43
CA ASP A 446 15.80 13.58 -15.64
C ASP A 446 14.96 13.13 -16.85
N ARG A 447 14.89 13.95 -17.90
CA ARG A 447 14.06 13.64 -19.08
C ARG A 447 14.89 12.94 -20.14
N GLY A 448 14.54 11.69 -20.43
CA GLY A 448 15.26 10.89 -21.41
C GLY A 448 14.54 9.59 -21.81
N ALA A 449 15.23 8.77 -22.59
CA ALA A 449 14.69 7.55 -23.20
C ALA A 449 15.03 6.25 -22.44
N PHE A 450 15.78 6.38 -21.34
CA PHE A 450 16.31 5.31 -20.51
C PHE A 450 15.26 4.54 -19.74
N TYR A 451 15.67 3.39 -19.22
CA TYR A 451 14.92 2.60 -18.24
C TYR A 451 15.61 2.69 -16.88
N TRP A 452 14.89 2.97 -15.78
CA TRP A 452 15.47 2.88 -14.44
C TRP A 452 15.95 1.46 -14.15
N PHE A 453 15.14 0.46 -14.52
CA PHE A 453 15.43 -0.94 -14.24
C PHE A 453 15.24 -1.83 -15.46
N GLU A 454 16.17 -2.76 -15.65
CA GLU A 454 16.02 -3.88 -16.57
C GLU A 454 16.35 -5.20 -15.87
N GLN A 455 15.36 -6.10 -15.81
CA GLN A 455 15.56 -7.46 -15.30
C GLN A 455 16.00 -8.37 -16.45
N ALA A 456 17.28 -8.71 -16.47
CA ALA A 456 17.90 -9.61 -17.45
C ALA A 456 18.32 -10.95 -16.85
N THR A 457 17.56 -11.41 -15.85
CA THR A 457 17.83 -12.62 -15.07
C THR A 457 16.51 -13.21 -14.56
N PRO A 458 16.38 -14.54 -14.42
CA PRO A 458 15.21 -15.18 -13.82
C PRO A 458 15.16 -15.05 -12.29
N ARG A 459 16.17 -14.43 -11.66
CA ARG A 459 16.17 -14.13 -10.22
C ARG A 459 14.93 -13.30 -9.87
N THR A 460 14.36 -13.52 -8.68
CA THR A 460 13.29 -12.67 -8.17
C THR A 460 13.81 -11.26 -7.91
N LEU A 461 13.13 -10.25 -8.42
CA LEU A 461 13.43 -8.84 -8.15
C LEU A 461 12.35 -8.24 -7.22
N VAL A 462 12.78 -7.46 -6.25
CA VAL A 462 11.91 -6.65 -5.38
C VAL A 462 12.32 -5.19 -5.52
N LEU A 463 11.37 -4.34 -5.91
CA LEU A 463 11.51 -2.89 -6.00
C LEU A 463 10.65 -2.24 -4.91
N LYS A 464 11.26 -1.51 -3.96
CA LYS A 464 10.56 -1.08 -2.74
C LYS A 464 10.86 0.36 -2.33
N ASN A 465 9.83 1.13 -1.97
CA ASN A 465 9.93 2.51 -1.49
C ASN A 465 10.73 3.38 -2.48
N LEU A 466 10.22 3.49 -3.70
CA LEU A 466 10.88 4.21 -4.79
C LEU A 466 10.00 5.33 -5.31
N TYR A 467 10.56 6.52 -5.44
CA TYR A 467 9.98 7.57 -6.26
C TYR A 467 10.89 7.75 -7.45
N LEU A 468 10.44 7.39 -8.65
CA LEU A 468 11.26 7.40 -9.86
C LEU A 468 10.76 8.55 -10.73
N GLY A 469 11.60 9.57 -10.92
CA GLY A 469 11.29 10.70 -11.80
C GLY A 469 11.12 10.30 -13.27
N TRP A 470 11.22 11.28 -14.17
CA TRP A 470 11.03 11.05 -15.60
C TRP A 470 11.97 9.95 -16.13
N GLY A 471 11.45 9.06 -16.97
CA GLY A 471 12.15 7.87 -17.46
C GLY A 471 11.25 6.64 -17.47
N LYS A 472 11.55 5.66 -18.32
CA LYS A 472 10.83 4.37 -18.33
C LYS A 472 11.15 3.63 -17.05
N VAL A 473 10.14 3.14 -16.36
CA VAL A 473 10.34 2.61 -15.01
C VAL A 473 11.03 1.25 -15.10
N TYR A 474 10.53 0.37 -15.96
CA TYR A 474 10.93 -1.03 -15.91
C TYR A 474 10.71 -1.76 -17.23
N ARG A 475 11.62 -2.70 -17.52
CA ARG A 475 11.38 -3.81 -18.46
C ARG A 475 12.06 -5.10 -18.00
N ASN A 476 11.59 -6.24 -18.49
CA ASN A 476 12.35 -7.49 -18.44
C ASN A 476 12.78 -7.95 -19.84
N THR A 477 13.87 -8.71 -19.90
CA THR A 477 14.35 -9.35 -21.15
C THR A 477 14.30 -10.88 -21.09
N VAL A 478 13.95 -11.42 -19.91
CA VAL A 478 13.69 -12.83 -19.67
C VAL A 478 12.48 -12.97 -18.74
N PRO A 479 11.71 -14.07 -18.83
CA PRO A 479 10.68 -14.37 -17.83
C PRO A 479 11.26 -14.45 -16.42
N GLY A 480 10.46 -14.09 -15.41
CA GLY A 480 10.90 -14.12 -14.03
C GLY A 480 9.80 -13.67 -13.08
N THR A 481 10.21 -13.35 -11.85
CA THR A 481 9.33 -12.85 -10.80
C THR A 481 9.73 -11.45 -10.39
N LEU A 482 8.74 -10.57 -10.23
CA LEU A 482 8.88 -9.18 -9.78
C LEU A 482 7.89 -8.86 -8.66
N PHE A 483 8.39 -8.23 -7.61
CA PHE A 483 7.59 -7.60 -6.56
C PHE A 483 7.81 -6.10 -6.59
N ILE A 484 6.73 -5.33 -6.47
CA ILE A 484 6.76 -3.86 -6.44
C ILE A 484 5.99 -3.39 -5.20
N GLU A 485 6.62 -2.61 -4.33
CA GLU A 485 5.98 -2.07 -3.12
C GLU A 485 6.24 -0.57 -3.00
N ASP A 486 5.18 0.23 -2.97
CA ASP A 486 5.26 1.69 -2.74
C ASP A 486 6.19 2.36 -3.76
N VAL A 487 5.78 2.28 -5.03
CA VAL A 487 6.56 2.79 -6.16
C VAL A 487 5.73 3.79 -6.96
N THR A 488 6.29 4.98 -7.14
CA THR A 488 5.82 5.99 -8.10
C THR A 488 6.76 6.06 -9.30
N GLY A 489 6.22 6.12 -10.52
CA GLY A 489 7.02 6.30 -11.74
C GLY A 489 6.27 7.01 -12.88
N TYR A 490 7.01 7.66 -13.79
CA TYR A 490 6.44 8.57 -14.82
C TYR A 490 6.27 8.00 -16.25
N GLN A 491 6.87 6.86 -16.58
CA GLN A 491 6.66 6.23 -17.89
C GLN A 491 6.40 4.73 -17.73
N SER A 492 6.62 3.94 -18.78
CA SER A 492 6.06 2.60 -18.83
C SER A 492 6.73 1.58 -17.89
N LEU A 493 5.90 0.65 -17.40
CA LEU A 493 6.30 -0.67 -16.91
C LEU A 493 5.95 -1.71 -17.97
N LEU A 494 6.95 -2.43 -18.47
CA LEU A 494 6.79 -3.44 -19.51
C LEU A 494 7.08 -4.83 -18.93
N PHE A 495 6.07 -5.70 -18.96
CA PHE A 495 6.16 -7.08 -18.49
C PHE A 495 5.98 -8.05 -19.67
N ASP A 496 7.00 -8.86 -19.96
CA ASP A 496 6.96 -9.95 -20.96
C ASP A 496 7.04 -11.30 -20.25
N LYS A 497 5.92 -12.05 -20.25
CA LYS A 497 5.77 -13.38 -19.65
C LYS A 497 6.24 -13.45 -18.19
N GLN A 498 6.02 -12.36 -17.46
CA GLN A 498 6.50 -12.20 -16.09
C GLN A 498 5.39 -12.45 -15.07
N LYS A 499 5.75 -12.94 -13.88
CA LYS A 499 4.87 -12.93 -12.71
C LYS A 499 5.15 -11.68 -11.88
N VAL A 500 4.13 -10.87 -11.64
CA VAL A 500 4.25 -9.57 -10.98
C VAL A 500 3.24 -9.45 -9.85
N TRP A 501 3.71 -9.07 -8.67
CA TRP A 501 2.89 -8.66 -7.53
C TRP A 501 3.23 -7.23 -7.14
N ALA A 502 2.27 -6.32 -7.26
CA ALA A 502 2.44 -4.91 -6.94
C ALA A 502 1.50 -4.48 -5.80
N ARG A 503 2.01 -3.64 -4.89
CA ARG A 503 1.28 -3.07 -3.77
C ARG A 503 1.50 -1.57 -3.74
N GLN A 504 0.41 -0.82 -3.82
CA GLN A 504 0.43 0.63 -3.99
C GLN A 504 1.37 1.04 -5.13
N LEU A 505 0.89 0.83 -6.35
CA LEU A 505 1.59 1.26 -7.55
C LEU A 505 1.02 2.60 -8.01
N ASN A 506 1.88 3.58 -8.22
CA ASN A 506 1.53 4.86 -8.82
C ASN A 506 2.26 5.05 -10.15
N VAL A 507 1.53 5.18 -11.26
CA VAL A 507 2.13 5.44 -12.59
C VAL A 507 1.54 6.72 -13.19
N GLU A 508 2.39 7.67 -13.57
CA GLU A 508 2.00 9.00 -14.04
C GLU A 508 2.51 9.21 -15.47
N SER A 509 1.78 8.78 -16.49
CA SER A 509 2.31 8.82 -17.86
C SER A 509 1.32 9.08 -18.99
N ALA A 510 1.71 9.99 -19.88
CA ALA A 510 1.13 10.13 -21.21
C ALA A 510 1.50 8.98 -22.16
N THR A 511 2.50 8.16 -21.80
CA THR A 511 2.92 6.98 -22.59
C THR A 511 1.80 5.94 -22.59
N SER A 512 1.53 5.36 -23.76
CA SER A 512 0.44 4.42 -23.95
C SER A 512 0.98 3.09 -24.49
N PRO A 513 0.89 1.98 -23.74
CA PRO A 513 0.33 1.86 -22.39
C PRO A 513 1.31 2.32 -21.28
N GLN A 514 0.75 2.69 -20.12
CA GLN A 514 1.51 2.92 -18.89
C GLN A 514 2.02 1.60 -18.31
N ILE A 515 1.16 0.57 -18.28
CA ILE A 515 1.52 -0.79 -17.87
C ILE A 515 1.19 -1.75 -19.01
N LYS A 516 2.18 -2.49 -19.51
CA LYS A 516 1.98 -3.56 -20.48
C LYS A 516 2.21 -4.92 -19.84
N ASN A 517 1.21 -5.79 -19.93
CA ASN A 517 1.32 -7.21 -19.62
C ASN A 517 1.22 -8.04 -20.90
N ASP A 518 2.33 -8.58 -21.36
CA ASP A 518 2.43 -9.42 -22.55
C ASP A 518 2.63 -10.89 -22.14
N GLY A 519 1.53 -11.66 -22.09
CA GLY A 519 1.56 -13.09 -21.73
C GLY A 519 1.97 -13.42 -20.29
N GLY A 520 2.05 -12.43 -19.40
CA GLY A 520 2.40 -12.59 -17.98
C GLY A 520 1.19 -12.71 -17.04
N SER A 521 1.47 -12.79 -15.74
CA SER A 521 0.47 -12.78 -14.66
C SER A 521 0.76 -11.60 -13.74
N VAL A 522 -0.11 -10.60 -13.72
CA VAL A 522 0.07 -9.34 -13.00
C VAL A 522 -1.05 -9.19 -11.97
N TRP A 523 -0.69 -9.08 -10.71
CA TRP A 523 -1.59 -8.82 -9.60
C TRP A 523 -1.22 -7.50 -8.93
N ILE A 524 -2.20 -6.61 -8.74
CA ILE A 524 -1.98 -5.26 -8.18
C ILE A 524 -2.98 -5.00 -7.06
N LEU A 525 -2.48 -4.69 -5.86
CA LEU A 525 -3.25 -4.18 -4.73
C LEU A 525 -3.12 -2.66 -4.66
N GLY A 526 -4.14 -1.95 -5.14
CA GLY A 526 -4.16 -0.49 -5.25
C GLY A 526 -3.30 0.05 -6.37
N LEU A 527 -3.95 0.49 -7.44
CA LEU A 527 -3.34 1.22 -8.57
C LEU A 527 -3.81 2.67 -8.58
N LYS A 528 -2.90 3.62 -8.44
CA LYS A 528 -3.17 5.03 -8.73
C LYS A 528 -2.49 5.40 -10.04
N THR A 529 -3.17 6.17 -10.90
CA THR A 529 -2.53 6.64 -12.15
C THR A 529 -2.72 8.12 -12.41
N GLU A 530 -1.83 8.72 -13.19
CA GLU A 530 -1.96 10.06 -13.80
C GLU A 530 -1.65 10.07 -15.28
N ASP A 531 -2.01 11.17 -15.94
CA ASP A 531 -1.90 11.45 -17.37
C ASP A 531 -2.78 10.58 -18.28
N GLU A 532 -2.75 10.89 -19.57
CA GLU A 532 -3.71 10.42 -20.58
C GLU A 532 -3.38 9.08 -21.25
N GLY A 533 -2.32 8.38 -20.87
CA GLY A 533 -1.92 7.10 -21.48
C GLY A 533 -2.86 5.94 -21.13
N THR A 534 -3.07 4.97 -22.03
CA THR A 534 -3.81 3.74 -21.68
C THR A 534 -3.21 3.12 -20.43
N VAL A 535 -4.01 2.97 -19.38
CA VAL A 535 -3.59 2.59 -18.02
C VAL A 535 -2.94 1.21 -18.05
N VAL A 536 -3.68 0.20 -18.53
CA VAL A 536 -3.15 -1.17 -18.66
C VAL A 536 -3.56 -1.79 -19.97
N GLU A 537 -2.60 -2.42 -20.63
CA GLU A 537 -2.82 -3.29 -21.79
C GLU A 537 -2.38 -4.71 -21.46
N THR A 538 -3.29 -5.68 -21.60
CA THR A 538 -3.02 -7.11 -21.42
C THR A 538 -3.20 -7.84 -22.74
N THR A 539 -2.18 -8.59 -23.16
CA THR A 539 -2.13 -9.28 -24.46
C THR A 539 -1.59 -10.70 -24.33
N ASN A 540 -1.73 -11.50 -25.40
CA ASN A 540 -1.09 -12.82 -25.55
C ASN A 540 -1.41 -13.81 -24.43
N ASN A 541 -2.69 -13.95 -24.06
CA ASN A 541 -3.19 -14.78 -22.96
C ASN A 541 -2.67 -14.36 -21.56
N GLY A 542 -2.22 -13.11 -21.42
CA GLY A 542 -1.85 -12.55 -20.13
C GLY A 542 -3.04 -12.50 -19.17
N LYS A 543 -2.74 -12.43 -17.88
CA LYS A 543 -3.71 -12.30 -16.79
C LYS A 543 -3.41 -11.07 -15.96
N THR A 544 -4.38 -10.19 -15.79
CA THR A 544 -4.22 -8.99 -14.96
C THR A 544 -5.39 -8.87 -13.97
N GLU A 545 -5.08 -8.85 -12.67
CA GLU A 545 -6.02 -8.59 -11.59
C GLU A 545 -5.62 -7.31 -10.84
N ILE A 546 -6.55 -6.37 -10.69
CA ILE A 546 -6.35 -5.11 -9.98
C ILE A 546 -7.42 -4.96 -8.90
N LEU A 547 -7.01 -4.86 -7.65
CA LEU A 547 -7.89 -4.76 -6.50
C LEU A 547 -7.73 -3.37 -5.87
N GLY A 548 -8.74 -2.52 -6.07
CA GLY A 548 -8.76 -1.15 -5.58
C GLY A 548 -7.82 -0.20 -6.33
N GLY A 549 -7.83 1.05 -5.91
CA GLY A 549 -7.05 2.13 -6.52
C GLY A 549 -7.90 3.19 -7.23
N LEU A 550 -7.24 4.26 -7.66
CA LEU A 550 -7.85 5.43 -8.27
C LEU A 550 -7.26 5.71 -9.67
N ILE A 551 -8.10 5.62 -10.70
CA ILE A 551 -7.74 6.03 -12.05
C ILE A 551 -7.95 7.54 -12.19
N TYR A 552 -6.87 8.29 -12.34
CA TYR A 552 -6.90 9.74 -12.21
C TYR A 552 -6.13 10.43 -13.35
N PRO A 553 -6.69 10.51 -14.56
CA PRO A 553 -5.93 10.92 -15.75
C PRO A 553 -5.34 12.33 -15.68
N ALA A 554 -5.84 13.23 -14.83
CA ALA A 554 -5.31 14.57 -14.57
C ALA A 554 -4.94 15.46 -15.78
N ALA A 555 -5.38 15.10 -17.00
CA ALA A 555 -4.98 15.71 -18.26
C ALA A 555 -6.17 16.35 -18.99
N LYS A 556 -5.94 17.42 -19.76
CA LYS A 556 -7.03 18.17 -20.42
C LYS A 556 -7.67 17.46 -21.61
N ASN A 557 -6.89 16.71 -22.40
CA ASN A 557 -7.31 16.17 -23.68
C ASN A 557 -6.88 14.70 -23.84
N ILE A 558 -7.74 13.78 -23.44
CA ILE A 558 -7.56 12.35 -23.75
C ILE A 558 -8.17 12.09 -25.14
N PRO A 559 -7.45 11.43 -26.08
CA PRO A 559 -8.03 11.05 -27.37
C PRO A 559 -9.29 10.19 -27.17
N LYS A 560 -10.36 10.48 -27.93
CA LYS A 560 -11.68 9.83 -27.75
C LYS A 560 -11.65 8.32 -27.96
N ASP A 561 -10.79 7.88 -28.87
CA ASP A 561 -10.56 6.49 -29.23
C ASP A 561 -9.59 5.77 -28.30
N ARG A 562 -8.94 6.48 -27.36
CA ARG A 562 -8.03 5.88 -26.40
C ARG A 562 -8.80 5.18 -25.27
N PRO A 563 -8.69 3.85 -25.13
CA PRO A 563 -9.25 3.14 -23.99
C PRO A 563 -8.39 3.35 -22.73
N ALA A 564 -9.03 3.40 -21.56
CA ALA A 564 -8.31 3.32 -20.28
C ALA A 564 -7.67 1.94 -20.11
N PHE A 565 -8.38 0.87 -20.47
CA PHE A 565 -7.91 -0.50 -20.33
C PHE A 565 -8.12 -1.30 -21.63
N ILE A 566 -7.12 -2.10 -21.99
CA ILE A 566 -7.16 -3.01 -23.14
C ILE A 566 -6.96 -4.45 -22.66
N ASN A 567 -7.87 -5.33 -23.06
CA ASN A 567 -7.77 -6.77 -22.90
C ASN A 567 -7.84 -7.44 -24.29
N ASP A 568 -6.71 -7.76 -24.90
CA ASP A 568 -6.65 -8.40 -26.23
C ASP A 568 -6.30 -9.88 -26.10
N ASN A 569 -7.27 -10.76 -26.40
CA ASN A 569 -7.13 -12.22 -26.33
C ASN A 569 -6.48 -12.68 -25.00
N SER A 570 -6.98 -12.14 -23.89
CA SER A 570 -6.37 -12.23 -22.55
C SER A 570 -7.43 -12.21 -21.44
N GLN A 571 -6.98 -12.22 -20.18
CA GLN A 571 -7.84 -12.29 -19.00
C GLN A 571 -7.66 -11.08 -18.09
N PHE A 572 -8.76 -10.48 -17.65
CA PHE A 572 -8.74 -9.25 -16.85
C PHE A 572 -9.82 -9.25 -15.76
N SER A 573 -9.47 -8.76 -14.57
CA SER A 573 -10.44 -8.33 -13.55
C SER A 573 -9.98 -7.08 -12.80
N ILE A 574 -10.90 -6.14 -12.52
CA ILE A 574 -10.59 -4.93 -11.76
C ILE A 574 -11.73 -4.49 -10.83
N SER A 575 -11.37 -4.03 -9.63
CA SER A 575 -12.20 -3.19 -8.77
C SER A 575 -11.53 -1.83 -8.62
N THR A 576 -12.19 -0.73 -9.00
CA THR A 576 -11.57 0.60 -8.99
C THR A 576 -12.59 1.73 -9.03
N ARG A 577 -12.11 2.97 -8.91
CA ARG A 577 -12.88 4.19 -9.11
C ARG A 577 -12.04 5.21 -9.88
N THR A 578 -12.69 6.10 -10.63
CA THR A 578 -12.01 7.24 -11.25
C THR A 578 -12.11 8.51 -10.38
N SER A 579 -11.15 9.43 -10.51
CA SER A 579 -11.39 10.84 -10.19
C SER A 579 -11.07 11.72 -11.39
N ILE A 580 -11.53 12.97 -11.35
CA ILE A 580 -11.42 13.92 -12.46
C ILE A 580 -10.69 15.16 -11.95
N HIS A 581 -9.65 15.51 -12.69
CA HIS A 581 -8.94 16.77 -12.56
C HIS A 581 -8.61 17.29 -13.95
N GLN A 582 -8.64 18.61 -14.11
CA GLN A 582 -8.47 19.29 -15.40
C GLN A 582 -9.44 18.83 -16.52
N GLY A 583 -10.56 18.20 -16.17
CA GLY A 583 -11.55 17.68 -17.13
C GLY A 583 -11.16 16.35 -17.78
N GLY A 584 -10.05 15.74 -17.38
CA GLY A 584 -9.55 14.48 -17.94
C GLY A 584 -10.47 13.30 -17.70
N ARG A 585 -10.92 12.67 -18.78
CA ARG A 585 -11.82 11.52 -18.76
C ARG A 585 -11.62 10.64 -19.99
N TYR A 586 -11.56 9.34 -19.76
CA TYR A 586 -11.62 8.37 -20.86
C TYR A 586 -13.06 8.29 -21.37
N GLU A 587 -13.27 8.42 -22.69
CA GLU A 587 -14.59 8.16 -23.28
C GLU A 587 -14.85 6.66 -23.39
N THR A 588 -13.82 5.92 -23.79
CA THR A 588 -13.78 4.45 -23.81
C THR A 588 -13.09 3.97 -22.54
N PHE A 589 -13.80 3.28 -21.65
CA PHE A 589 -13.21 2.78 -20.41
C PHE A 589 -12.52 1.43 -20.63
N PHE A 590 -13.20 0.48 -21.28
CA PHE A 590 -12.61 -0.81 -21.66
C PHE A 590 -12.69 -1.04 -23.16
N GLN A 591 -11.64 -1.64 -23.71
CA GLN A 591 -11.64 -2.33 -24.98
C GLN A 591 -11.29 -3.79 -24.72
N GLU A 592 -12.13 -4.71 -25.21
CA GLU A 592 -11.87 -6.14 -25.13
C GLU A 592 -11.95 -6.77 -26.53
N LYS A 593 -10.96 -7.58 -26.87
CA LYS A 593 -10.92 -8.35 -28.12
C LYS A 593 -10.86 -9.85 -27.82
N ARG A 594 -11.76 -10.61 -28.46
CA ARG A 594 -11.76 -12.08 -28.43
C ARG A 594 -11.80 -12.61 -29.86
N GLY A 595 -10.75 -13.33 -30.26
CA GLY A 595 -10.50 -13.67 -31.65
C GLY A 595 -10.42 -12.40 -32.51
N ASN A 596 -11.38 -12.26 -33.43
CA ASN A 596 -11.50 -11.12 -34.34
C ASN A 596 -12.55 -10.09 -33.92
N GLU A 597 -13.35 -10.36 -32.88
CA GLU A 597 -14.39 -9.45 -32.40
C GLU A 597 -13.82 -8.49 -31.36
N ILE A 598 -14.12 -7.19 -31.51
CA ILE A 598 -13.72 -6.13 -30.57
C ILE A 598 -14.98 -5.46 -30.03
N LYS A 599 -15.05 -5.29 -28.71
CA LYS A 599 -16.11 -4.57 -28.01
C LYS A 599 -15.53 -3.47 -27.13
N PHE A 600 -16.38 -2.48 -26.84
CA PHE A 600 -16.01 -1.31 -26.08
C PHE A 600 -17.03 -1.06 -24.97
N LEU A 601 -16.55 -0.75 -23.77
CA LEU A 601 -17.38 -0.24 -22.68
C LEU A 601 -17.14 1.26 -22.60
N LYS A 602 -18.18 2.07 -22.80
CA LYS A 602 -18.05 3.52 -22.68
C LYS A 602 -18.17 3.92 -21.23
N SER A 603 -17.47 4.98 -20.84
CA SER A 603 -17.56 5.53 -19.48
C SER A 603 -18.97 6.00 -19.14
N GLY A 604 -19.81 6.31 -20.14
CA GLY A 604 -21.23 6.62 -19.97
C GLY A 604 -22.09 5.45 -19.48
N ASP A 605 -21.65 4.21 -19.71
CA ASP A 605 -22.40 2.99 -19.39
C ASP A 605 -22.08 2.44 -17.99
N LEU A 606 -21.09 3.03 -17.32
CA LEU A 606 -20.67 2.67 -15.97
C LEU A 606 -21.40 3.51 -14.92
N PRO A 607 -21.59 3.00 -13.69
CA PRO A 607 -22.16 3.77 -12.58
C PRO A 607 -21.35 5.04 -12.35
N LYS A 608 -22.04 6.14 -12.07
CA LYS A 608 -21.41 7.43 -11.80
C LYS A 608 -21.96 8.07 -10.55
N ILE A 609 -21.10 8.80 -9.88
CA ILE A 609 -21.50 9.81 -8.89
C ILE A 609 -20.83 11.11 -9.26
N GLY A 610 -21.67 12.09 -9.62
CA GLY A 610 -21.22 13.24 -10.39
C GLY A 610 -20.61 12.75 -11.70
N GLU A 611 -19.36 13.13 -11.96
CA GLU A 611 -18.64 12.72 -13.16
C GLU A 611 -17.74 11.48 -12.95
N ARG A 612 -17.61 10.98 -11.71
CA ARG A 612 -16.70 9.89 -11.35
C ARG A 612 -17.32 8.52 -11.63
N ASN A 613 -16.66 7.67 -12.40
CA ASN A 613 -17.03 6.28 -12.58
C ASN A 613 -16.68 5.43 -11.35
N ILE A 614 -17.61 4.56 -10.95
CA ILE A 614 -17.41 3.54 -9.93
C ILE A 614 -17.46 2.16 -10.58
N ILE A 615 -16.44 1.34 -10.35
CA ILE A 615 -16.33 -0.01 -10.92
C ILE A 615 -16.08 -0.99 -9.77
N PRO A 616 -17.14 -1.47 -9.09
CA PRO A 616 -16.97 -2.43 -8.01
C PRO A 616 -16.35 -3.74 -8.50
N LEU A 617 -16.71 -4.19 -9.71
CA LEU A 617 -16.02 -5.25 -10.44
C LEU A 617 -16.27 -5.18 -11.97
N TYR A 618 -15.19 -5.19 -12.75
CA TYR A 618 -15.19 -5.57 -14.17
C TYR A 618 -14.46 -6.90 -14.35
N VAL A 619 -14.94 -7.75 -15.25
CA VAL A 619 -14.35 -9.05 -15.60
C VAL A 619 -14.41 -9.28 -17.11
N GLY A 620 -13.30 -9.73 -17.68
CA GLY A 620 -13.16 -10.05 -19.10
C GLY A 620 -12.24 -11.24 -19.28
N TYR A 621 -12.78 -12.45 -19.19
CA TYR A 621 -12.05 -13.69 -19.42
C TYR A 621 -13.00 -14.85 -19.75
N GLU A 622 -12.45 -15.91 -20.34
CA GLU A 622 -13.20 -17.13 -20.62
C GLU A 622 -13.28 -18.03 -19.39
N GLY A 623 -14.49 -18.43 -19.03
CA GLY A 623 -14.77 -19.40 -17.97
C GLY A 623 -16.23 -19.87 -18.05
N SER A 624 -16.53 -21.06 -17.54
CA SER A 624 -17.90 -21.57 -17.51
C SER A 624 -18.79 -20.68 -16.65
N ALA A 625 -19.92 -20.20 -17.20
CA ALA A 625 -20.87 -19.29 -16.55
C ALA A 625 -21.64 -19.89 -15.35
N ASN A 626 -21.19 -21.00 -14.77
CA ASN A 626 -22.01 -21.89 -13.93
C ASN A 626 -21.85 -21.71 -12.41
N ALA A 627 -21.14 -20.68 -11.94
CA ALA A 627 -21.16 -20.32 -10.52
C ALA A 627 -21.99 -19.04 -10.34
N GLU A 628 -23.28 -19.20 -10.05
CA GLU A 628 -24.16 -18.09 -9.66
C GLU A 628 -23.65 -17.51 -8.33
N LEU A 629 -23.17 -16.25 -8.36
CA LEU A 629 -22.86 -15.49 -7.15
C LEU A 629 -24.16 -14.97 -6.52
N THR A 630 -24.16 -14.84 -5.21
CA THR A 630 -25.10 -14.01 -4.46
C THR A 630 -24.81 -12.53 -4.75
N SER A 631 -25.36 -12.00 -5.85
CA SER A 631 -25.35 -10.56 -6.09
C SER A 631 -26.36 -9.86 -5.18
N GLY A 632 -26.06 -8.64 -4.70
CA GLY A 632 -27.01 -7.86 -3.89
C GLY A 632 -28.34 -7.55 -4.61
N LEU A 633 -28.39 -7.70 -5.94
CA LEU A 633 -29.62 -7.56 -6.74
C LEU A 633 -30.51 -8.81 -6.69
N ASP A 634 -29.95 -9.99 -6.45
CA ASP A 634 -30.71 -11.25 -6.39
C ASP A 634 -31.42 -11.45 -5.04
N ALA A 635 -30.89 -10.85 -3.97
CA ALA A 635 -31.52 -10.83 -2.65
C ALA A 635 -32.88 -10.08 -2.64
N ASN A 636 -33.12 -9.17 -3.60
CA ASN A 636 -34.36 -8.40 -3.70
C ASN A 636 -35.46 -9.07 -4.55
N LYS A 637 -35.22 -10.25 -5.15
CA LYS A 637 -36.21 -10.96 -5.98
C LYS A 637 -36.78 -12.24 -5.35
N GLY A 638 -36.32 -12.62 -4.16
CA GLY A 638 -36.78 -13.82 -3.45
C GLY A 638 -38.07 -13.65 -2.64
N ASN A 639 -39.16 -13.13 -3.24
CA ASN A 639 -40.48 -13.27 -2.62
C ASN A 639 -41.63 -13.14 -3.62
N LYS A 640 -41.74 -14.11 -4.54
CA LYS A 640 -43.01 -14.59 -5.11
C LYS A 640 -42.78 -15.71 -6.12
N LYS A 641 -43.50 -16.82 -5.88
CA LYS A 641 -43.74 -17.99 -6.76
C LYS A 641 -42.68 -19.09 -6.71
N HIS A 642 -42.97 -20.16 -5.97
CA HIS A 642 -43.48 -21.43 -6.51
C HIS A 642 -43.89 -22.34 -5.35
N CYS A 643 -45.18 -22.32 -5.03
CA CYS A 643 -45.85 -23.42 -4.33
C CYS A 643 -46.73 -24.11 -5.37
N ASN A 644 -46.89 -25.43 -5.23
CA ASN A 644 -47.58 -26.38 -6.12
C ASN A 644 -46.71 -26.95 -7.25
N LEU A 645 -46.19 -28.16 -7.05
CA LEU A 645 -46.76 -29.37 -7.66
C LEU A 645 -45.97 -30.60 -7.17
N LEU A 646 -46.71 -31.68 -6.84
CA LEU A 646 -46.35 -33.11 -6.96
C LEU A 646 -46.61 -33.93 -5.69
N THR A 647 -47.85 -34.42 -5.58
CA THR A 647 -48.09 -35.79 -5.09
C THR A 647 -49.33 -36.31 -5.80
N HIS A 648 -49.17 -37.20 -6.80
CA HIS A 648 -50.04 -38.36 -7.01
C HIS A 648 -49.60 -39.28 -8.18
N PHE A 649 -49.59 -40.59 -7.87
CA PHE A 649 -49.61 -41.82 -8.71
C PHE A 649 -48.34 -42.21 -9.50
N PHE A 650 -47.87 -43.47 -9.50
CA PHE A 650 -48.47 -44.83 -9.35
C PHE A 650 -47.52 -45.75 -8.52
N GLY A 651 -47.87 -46.87 -7.88
CA GLY A 651 -48.99 -47.81 -8.01
C GLY A 651 -48.44 -49.23 -8.26
N LYS A 652 -48.41 -50.09 -7.24
CA LYS A 652 -48.68 -51.54 -7.26
C LYS A 652 -48.66 -52.13 -5.86
#